data_AF-A0A1Q3R236-F1
#
_entry.id   AF-A0A1Q3R236-F1
#
_cell.length_a   1.000
_cell.length_b   1.000
_cell.length_c   1.000
_cell.angle_alpha   90.00
_cell.angle_beta   90.00
_cell.angle_gamma   90.00
#
_symmetry.space_group_name_H-M   'P 1'
#
loop_
_entity.id
_entity.type
_entity.pdbx_description
1 polymer ?
#
loop_
_entity_poly.entity_id
_entity_poly.type
_entity_poly.pdbx_seq_one_letter_code
_entity_poly.pdbx_strand_id
1 'polypeptide(L)'
;MTDTHDTQALAEGGRLIDQMFTRLLRGDSLQDFGDWFASAAAAPGGPVDDPRAARAMARALWGAVPLPSHHWRARGLPKIERNDPCHCGSGRKYKHCCASFGHVGLPFDAQMLTALAIQHAPPEALGAASVRALPAHALAQAAMFWMEQDQPGQVVAVLGPMFEQPQGLDERHEPAFDTLMEALLALGQQTRRFALARQIAGHRDKALATAARARLVSMLADQGNHAEAWAVFKQAQREAPDDPQLWHLELVTLLSEGRADEARLRGPLLAAKARRAGHDELARVLAELGEHGLAAIHDRMAQDMDEPHDVLAHAWLALCAQLPAELDAAAARALHRIEITEPPRRRRAPKAPDAASLDGAMRWLRVRPARALAALERRWQRSFVVGKPDMVWLDGDADGLLVDLPAAAEFLRREPQAWLSVAVLDDLLLAVRELLAEDESPALRQSAWQLSQHALRLLRALLEPAVDAASASARRLGVEWIHTPSRPLLRLLAQAIAFGLDQQREVLPLLEWSVALNPQDNHGWRALLADAWIAADRHADALALLDRYPDDFPPSRHRRALALHALGRHDEAAAELARAHADYPAYLNALWPDVLDAPPPEDGPGLIVGGAQAAYEYRAEARADWVRTGALAWSQTLALPAPRKRRAAPRKAAAKRPAGDGNASLLADGTDLAALALPDAQRQHLRTHYDWPRLHGFLTAIAWAPGMAMPAAWMPVALGWRTRPPPSTPAAQHKAINTDLDALMRLYNSLNAHLVNAGPDTPMPLDLAHELVGADTSAADDAALLAWAAGFMQGAEQCAADWRRAGRPLKARPAKAGASLGTTAFATLYALAARVPRAAGEDAAHWQATQDDGQPLLVGLQAAGALPVADQLHLALTDLWQVTLPLRLARMAGSEPDKTIHLSSFSIDPGDGP
;
A
#
# COMPACT_ATOMS: atom_id res chain seq x y z
N MET A 1 -10.08 -8.60 16.12
CA MET A 1 -11.43 -8.00 15.96
C MET A 1 -11.34 -6.73 15.11
N THR A 2 -10.67 -6.80 13.98
CA THR A 2 -10.38 -5.65 13.12
C THR A 2 -10.67 -6.06 11.70
N ASP A 3 -11.95 -6.31 11.44
CA ASP A 3 -12.44 -6.58 10.09
C ASP A 3 -13.88 -6.12 9.86
N THR A 4 -14.52 -5.57 10.90
CA THR A 4 -15.85 -4.97 10.80
C THR A 4 -15.81 -3.55 10.26
N HIS A 5 -14.72 -2.79 10.41
CA HIS A 5 -14.73 -1.37 10.04
C HIS A 5 -14.70 -1.12 8.52
N ASP A 6 -13.94 -1.88 7.73
CA ASP A 6 -13.90 -1.70 6.27
C ASP A 6 -15.12 -2.32 5.58
N THR A 7 -15.59 -3.49 6.03
CA THR A 7 -16.85 -4.07 5.55
C THR A 7 -18.06 -3.20 5.92
N GLN A 8 -18.04 -2.56 7.10
CA GLN A 8 -19.10 -1.65 7.53
C GLN A 8 -19.03 -0.30 6.81
N ALA A 9 -17.85 0.26 6.54
CA ALA A 9 -17.69 1.47 5.73
C ALA A 9 -18.09 1.25 4.26
N LEU A 10 -17.73 0.11 3.65
CA LEU A 10 -18.18 -0.29 2.32
C LEU A 10 -19.70 -0.53 2.29
N ALA A 11 -20.27 -1.18 3.32
CA ALA A 11 -21.70 -1.37 3.45
C ALA A 11 -22.46 -0.05 3.71
N GLU A 12 -21.87 0.89 4.44
CA GLU A 12 -22.43 2.24 4.70
C GLU A 12 -22.36 3.12 3.45
N GLY A 13 -21.26 3.05 2.69
CA GLY A 13 -21.10 3.69 1.39
C GLY A 13 -22.09 3.17 0.35
N GLY A 14 -22.27 1.85 0.25
CA GLY A 14 -23.29 1.23 -0.61
C GLY A 14 -24.71 1.68 -0.24
N ARG A 15 -25.04 1.68 1.06
CA ARG A 15 -26.35 2.17 1.56
C ARG A 15 -26.61 3.64 1.22
N LEU A 16 -25.58 4.49 1.20
CA LEU A 16 -25.71 5.90 0.82
C LEU A 16 -26.04 6.07 -0.67
N ILE A 17 -25.38 5.31 -1.54
CA ILE A 17 -25.61 5.32 -3.00
C ILE A 17 -27.04 4.85 -3.31
N ASP A 18 -27.49 3.76 -2.70
CA ASP A 18 -28.85 3.23 -2.90
C ASP A 18 -29.92 4.25 -2.51
N GLN A 19 -29.76 4.88 -1.34
CA GLN A 19 -30.69 5.90 -0.86
C GLN A 19 -30.67 7.16 -1.74
N MET A 20 -29.50 7.52 -2.26
CA MET A 20 -29.30 8.66 -3.16
C MET A 20 -30.13 8.47 -4.43
N PHE A 21 -29.94 7.36 -5.14
CA PHE A 21 -30.68 7.10 -6.38
C PHE A 21 -32.18 6.94 -6.10
N THR A 22 -32.56 6.25 -5.03
CA THR A 22 -33.97 6.09 -4.63
C THR A 22 -34.67 7.44 -4.46
N ARG A 23 -34.03 8.40 -3.78
CA ARG A 23 -34.58 9.75 -3.57
C ARG A 23 -34.66 10.57 -4.85
N LEU A 24 -33.62 10.53 -5.67
CA LEU A 24 -33.62 11.22 -6.95
C LEU A 24 -34.72 10.67 -7.89
N LEU A 25 -34.92 9.35 -7.92
CA LEU A 25 -35.95 8.70 -8.72
C LEU A 25 -37.38 8.95 -8.22
N ARG A 26 -37.56 9.15 -6.91
CA ARG A 26 -38.84 9.60 -6.32
C ARG A 26 -39.18 11.06 -6.63
N GLY A 27 -38.22 11.82 -7.15
CA GLY A 27 -38.41 13.20 -7.55
C GLY A 27 -38.21 14.22 -6.43
N ASP A 28 -37.35 13.94 -5.45
CA ASP A 28 -36.99 14.89 -4.39
C ASP A 28 -36.57 16.25 -4.98
N SER A 29 -37.05 17.33 -4.38
CA SER A 29 -36.65 18.69 -4.78
C SER A 29 -35.15 18.88 -4.55
N LEU A 30 -34.53 19.82 -5.28
CA LEU A 30 -33.10 20.11 -5.11
C LEU A 30 -32.74 20.48 -3.67
N GLN A 31 -33.67 21.12 -2.96
CA GLN A 31 -33.50 21.50 -1.57
C GLN A 31 -33.59 20.28 -0.66
N ASP A 32 -34.63 19.46 -0.78
CA ASP A 32 -34.84 18.30 0.08
C ASP A 32 -33.73 17.24 -0.10
N PHE A 33 -33.32 17.01 -1.35
CA PHE A 33 -32.19 16.12 -1.66
C PHE A 33 -30.88 16.68 -1.11
N GLY A 34 -30.64 17.99 -1.27
CA GLY A 34 -29.43 18.65 -0.77
C GLY A 34 -29.33 18.65 0.75
N ASP A 35 -30.45 18.84 1.46
CA ASP A 35 -30.50 18.81 2.92
C ASP A 35 -30.25 17.39 3.45
N TRP A 36 -30.89 16.38 2.85
CA TRP A 36 -30.66 14.98 3.22
C TRP A 36 -29.23 14.54 2.91
N PHE A 37 -28.73 14.76 1.69
CA PHE A 37 -27.41 14.31 1.28
C PHE A 37 -26.31 14.98 2.10
N ALA A 38 -26.45 16.28 2.42
CA ALA A 38 -25.49 16.95 3.29
C ALA A 38 -25.50 16.42 4.71
N SER A 39 -26.65 15.97 5.23
CA SER A 39 -26.73 15.32 6.54
C SER A 39 -26.18 13.89 6.52
N ALA A 40 -26.38 13.16 5.42
CA ALA A 40 -25.97 11.77 5.28
C ALA A 40 -24.46 11.65 4.94
N ALA A 41 -23.94 12.55 4.10
CA ALA A 41 -22.53 12.59 3.71
C ALA A 41 -21.62 13.20 4.78
N ALA A 42 -22.18 14.00 5.70
CA ALA A 42 -21.47 14.55 6.87
C ALA A 42 -21.66 13.70 8.15
N ALA A 43 -22.28 12.51 8.04
CA ALA A 43 -22.32 11.54 9.12
C ALA A 43 -20.91 10.93 9.34
N PRO A 44 -20.58 10.40 10.54
CA PRO A 44 -19.29 9.78 10.80
C PRO A 44 -18.99 8.67 9.77
N GLY A 45 -17.85 8.75 9.07
CA GLY A 45 -17.50 7.82 7.99
C GLY A 45 -18.06 8.17 6.60
N GLY A 46 -18.76 9.30 6.47
CA GLY A 46 -19.29 9.79 5.19
C GLY A 46 -18.20 10.37 4.28
N PRO A 47 -18.45 10.46 2.95
CA PRO A 47 -17.43 10.81 1.96
C PRO A 47 -17.05 12.30 1.94
N VAL A 48 -17.73 13.19 2.69
CA VAL A 48 -17.49 14.64 2.61
C VAL A 48 -17.60 15.32 3.97
N ASP A 49 -16.48 15.80 4.52
CA ASP A 49 -16.39 16.43 5.85
C ASP A 49 -16.96 17.86 5.92
N ASP A 50 -16.97 18.62 4.82
CA ASP A 50 -17.55 19.98 4.79
C ASP A 50 -19.02 19.94 4.31
N PRO A 51 -20.00 20.36 5.14
CA PRO A 51 -21.41 20.42 4.75
C PRO A 51 -21.69 21.26 3.50
N ARG A 52 -20.82 22.24 3.18
CA ARG A 52 -20.93 23.06 1.96
C ARG A 52 -20.43 22.31 0.74
N ALA A 53 -19.38 21.51 0.87
CA ALA A 53 -18.91 20.62 -0.19
C ALA A 53 -19.93 19.51 -0.45
N ALA A 54 -20.52 18.94 0.61
CA ALA A 54 -21.58 17.94 0.50
C ALA A 54 -22.82 18.49 -0.20
N ARG A 55 -23.24 19.72 0.10
CA ARG A 55 -24.33 20.41 -0.63
C ARG A 55 -23.98 20.73 -2.08
N ALA A 56 -22.72 21.07 -2.38
CA ALA A 56 -22.28 21.33 -3.75
C ALA A 56 -22.30 20.04 -4.59
N MET A 57 -21.81 18.93 -4.01
CA MET A 57 -21.89 17.59 -4.59
C MET A 57 -23.34 17.15 -4.81
N ALA A 58 -24.21 17.33 -3.81
CA ALA A 58 -25.64 17.03 -3.93
C ALA A 58 -26.28 17.82 -5.08
N ARG A 59 -25.91 19.11 -5.26
CA ARG A 59 -26.35 19.90 -6.40
C ARG A 59 -25.89 19.28 -7.72
N ALA A 60 -24.61 18.95 -7.85
CA ALA A 60 -24.06 18.37 -9.05
C ALA A 60 -24.76 17.04 -9.40
N LEU A 61 -24.94 16.15 -8.42
CA LEU A 61 -25.62 14.86 -8.59
C LEU A 61 -27.09 15.04 -8.99
N TRP A 62 -27.81 15.93 -8.33
CA TRP A 62 -29.21 16.24 -8.69
C TRP A 62 -29.33 16.77 -10.12
N GLY A 63 -28.36 17.57 -10.59
CA GLY A 63 -28.33 18.07 -11.95
C GLY A 63 -27.94 17.04 -13.00
N ALA A 64 -27.03 16.13 -12.66
CA ALA A 64 -26.37 15.21 -13.59
C ALA A 64 -27.07 13.85 -13.73
N VAL A 65 -27.71 13.34 -12.68
CA VAL A 65 -28.37 12.03 -12.71
C VAL A 65 -29.56 12.05 -13.68
N PRO A 66 -29.55 11.21 -14.73
CA PRO A 66 -30.66 11.09 -15.66
C PRO A 66 -31.86 10.41 -15.00
N LEU A 67 -33.07 10.94 -15.21
CA LEU A 67 -34.28 10.41 -14.59
C LEU A 67 -35.35 10.02 -15.62
N PRO A 68 -36.19 9.01 -15.33
CA PRO A 68 -37.33 8.65 -16.17
C PRO A 68 -38.29 9.81 -16.45
N SER A 69 -38.56 10.64 -15.44
CA SER A 69 -39.43 11.83 -15.54
C SER A 69 -38.91 12.90 -16.51
N HIS A 70 -37.63 12.83 -16.88
CA HIS A 70 -36.96 13.71 -17.82
C HIS A 70 -36.46 12.98 -19.06
N HIS A 71 -37.13 11.89 -19.46
CA HIS A 71 -36.76 11.07 -20.62
C HIS A 71 -35.30 10.60 -20.56
N TRP A 72 -34.83 10.24 -19.36
CA TRP A 72 -33.47 9.81 -19.08
C TRP A 72 -32.39 10.82 -19.47
N ARG A 73 -32.72 12.11 -19.41
CA ARG A 73 -31.76 13.21 -19.57
C ARG A 73 -31.44 13.85 -18.23
N ALA A 74 -30.22 14.35 -18.11
CA ALA A 74 -29.81 15.19 -17.01
C ALA A 74 -30.72 16.44 -16.95
N ARG A 75 -31.16 16.79 -15.74
CA ARG A 75 -32.04 17.96 -15.50
C ARG A 75 -31.31 19.28 -15.74
N GLY A 76 -29.98 19.28 -15.56
CA GLY A 76 -29.19 20.49 -15.51
C GLY A 76 -29.41 21.27 -14.22
N LEU A 77 -28.59 22.29 -14.01
CA LEU A 77 -28.70 23.17 -12.84
C LEU A 77 -29.01 24.61 -13.25
N PRO A 78 -29.84 25.32 -12.48
CA PRO A 78 -30.02 26.75 -12.69
C PRO A 78 -28.68 27.46 -12.45
N LYS A 79 -28.29 28.31 -13.39
CA LYS A 79 -27.06 29.10 -13.32
C LYS A 79 -27.12 30.04 -12.10
N ILE A 80 -26.08 30.02 -11.27
CA ILE A 80 -25.94 30.94 -10.13
C ILE A 80 -24.92 32.00 -10.52
N GLU A 81 -25.33 33.27 -10.53
CA GLU A 81 -24.43 34.38 -10.80
C GLU A 81 -23.59 34.73 -9.56
N ARG A 82 -22.41 35.33 -9.79
CA ARG A 82 -21.41 35.61 -8.73
C ARG A 82 -21.98 36.39 -7.53
N ASN A 83 -22.98 37.23 -7.75
CA ASN A 83 -23.57 38.09 -6.73
C ASN A 83 -24.91 37.60 -6.17
N ASP A 84 -25.44 36.48 -6.66
CA ASP A 84 -26.72 35.94 -6.20
C ASP A 84 -26.61 35.45 -4.74
N PRO A 85 -27.75 35.40 -4.01
CA PRO A 85 -27.80 34.73 -2.71
C PRO A 85 -27.29 33.28 -2.81
N CYS A 86 -26.43 32.90 -1.87
CA CYS A 86 -25.84 31.56 -1.87
C CYS A 86 -26.87 30.48 -1.53
N HIS A 87 -26.89 29.41 -2.33
CA HIS A 87 -27.84 28.30 -2.24
C HIS A 87 -27.72 27.45 -0.95
N CYS A 88 -26.69 27.65 -0.13
CA CYS A 88 -26.54 26.96 1.15
C CYS A 88 -27.35 27.59 2.30
N GLY A 89 -28.16 28.61 2.03
CA GLY A 89 -28.99 29.28 3.04
C GLY A 89 -28.22 30.29 3.93
N SER A 90 -26.95 30.58 3.64
CA SER A 90 -26.12 31.48 4.46
C SER A 90 -26.48 32.97 4.36
N GLY A 91 -27.34 33.36 3.42
CA GLY A 91 -27.68 34.75 3.13
C GLY A 91 -26.54 35.59 2.51
N ARG A 92 -25.35 35.01 2.30
CA ARG A 92 -24.19 35.70 1.68
C ARG A 92 -24.23 35.61 0.16
N LYS A 93 -23.50 36.50 -0.54
CA LYS A 93 -23.29 36.41 -2.00
C LYS A 93 -22.51 35.13 -2.36
N TYR A 94 -22.89 34.45 -3.43
CA TYR A 94 -22.29 33.19 -3.88
C TYR A 94 -20.75 33.23 -3.96
N LYS A 95 -20.17 34.27 -4.55
CA LYS A 95 -18.70 34.47 -4.66
C LYS A 95 -17.95 34.53 -3.32
N HIS A 96 -18.63 34.81 -2.21
CA HIS A 96 -18.06 34.91 -0.87
C HIS A 96 -18.51 33.75 0.02
N CYS A 97 -19.11 32.71 -0.56
CA CYS A 97 -19.61 31.55 0.17
C CYS A 97 -19.25 30.26 -0.57
N CYS A 98 -20.18 29.66 -1.33
CA CYS A 98 -19.96 28.33 -1.92
C CYS A 98 -19.24 28.34 -3.28
N ALA A 99 -18.80 29.49 -3.81
CA ALA A 99 -18.17 29.56 -5.12
C ALA A 99 -16.86 28.75 -5.22
N SER A 100 -16.09 28.60 -4.14
CA SER A 100 -14.90 27.74 -4.09
C SER A 100 -15.21 26.26 -4.30
N PHE A 101 -16.45 25.83 -4.05
CA PHE A 101 -16.92 24.45 -4.22
C PHE A 101 -17.71 24.25 -5.53
N GLY A 102 -17.79 25.26 -6.40
CA GLY A 102 -18.57 25.19 -7.65
C GLY A 102 -18.03 24.19 -8.69
N HIS A 103 -16.82 23.66 -8.48
CA HIS A 103 -16.13 22.72 -9.37
C HIS A 103 -15.83 21.37 -8.70
N VAL A 104 -16.64 20.95 -7.72
CA VAL A 104 -16.54 19.59 -7.17
C VAL A 104 -16.84 18.60 -8.30
N GLY A 105 -15.86 17.77 -8.65
CA GLY A 105 -16.03 16.71 -9.64
C GLY A 105 -16.98 15.64 -9.13
N LEU A 106 -17.82 15.10 -10.01
CA LEU A 106 -18.68 13.97 -9.65
C LEU A 106 -17.82 12.70 -9.50
N PRO A 107 -18.14 11.81 -8.55
CA PRO A 107 -17.41 10.55 -8.36
C PRO A 107 -17.66 9.53 -9.49
N PHE A 108 -18.64 9.81 -10.36
CA PHE A 108 -19.06 8.95 -11.45
C PHE A 108 -19.11 9.76 -12.75
N ASP A 109 -18.69 9.14 -13.86
CA ASP A 109 -18.93 9.71 -15.18
C ASP A 109 -20.42 9.59 -15.60
N ALA A 110 -20.79 10.25 -16.70
CA ALA A 110 -22.17 10.26 -17.18
C ALA A 110 -22.72 8.88 -17.56
N GLN A 111 -21.87 7.96 -18.03
CA GLN A 111 -22.31 6.60 -18.41
C GLN A 111 -22.62 5.79 -17.16
N MET A 112 -21.73 5.81 -16.17
CA MET A 112 -21.91 5.14 -14.89
C MET A 112 -23.13 5.69 -14.14
N LEU A 113 -23.32 7.02 -14.12
CA LEU A 113 -24.54 7.63 -13.53
C LEU A 113 -25.82 7.14 -14.20
N THR A 114 -25.77 6.88 -15.51
CA THR A 114 -26.92 6.34 -16.25
C THR A 114 -27.18 4.88 -15.90
N ALA A 115 -26.13 4.05 -15.84
CA ALA A 115 -26.23 2.64 -15.46
C ALA A 115 -26.80 2.47 -14.04
N LEU A 116 -26.25 3.22 -13.07
CA LEU A 116 -26.75 3.21 -11.69
C LEU A 116 -28.19 3.74 -11.59
N ALA A 117 -28.54 4.80 -12.35
CA ALA A 117 -29.92 5.28 -12.39
C ALA A 117 -30.90 4.24 -12.93
N ILE A 118 -30.49 3.44 -13.92
CA ILE A 118 -31.29 2.33 -14.45
C ILE A 118 -31.41 1.22 -13.40
N GLN A 119 -30.30 0.83 -12.78
CA GLN A 119 -30.23 -0.22 -11.76
C GLN A 119 -31.24 0.02 -10.62
N HIS A 120 -31.34 1.25 -10.14
CA HIS A 120 -32.23 1.64 -9.05
C HIS A 120 -33.62 2.07 -9.49
N ALA A 121 -33.90 2.12 -10.80
CA ALA A 121 -35.19 2.57 -11.30
C ALA A 121 -36.32 1.60 -10.96
N PRO A 122 -37.52 2.11 -10.62
CA PRO A 122 -38.66 1.25 -10.39
C PRO A 122 -39.06 0.54 -11.70
N PRO A 123 -39.51 -0.73 -11.67
CA PRO A 123 -39.83 -1.50 -12.88
C PRO A 123 -40.79 -0.79 -13.85
N GLU A 124 -41.71 0.02 -13.33
CA GLU A 124 -42.68 0.80 -14.11
C GLU A 124 -42.01 1.87 -14.98
N ALA A 125 -40.82 2.36 -14.59
CA ALA A 125 -40.03 3.32 -15.37
C ALA A 125 -39.24 2.67 -16.51
N LEU A 126 -39.08 1.34 -16.49
CA LEU A 126 -38.28 0.54 -17.42
C LEU A 126 -39.15 -0.20 -18.45
N GLY A 127 -40.25 0.42 -18.89
CA GLY A 127 -41.07 -0.12 -19.99
C GLY A 127 -40.35 -0.14 -21.34
N ALA A 128 -40.79 -0.98 -22.27
CA ALA A 128 -40.11 -1.21 -23.56
C ALA A 128 -39.79 0.07 -24.38
N ALA A 129 -40.68 1.06 -24.37
CA ALA A 129 -40.44 2.34 -25.06
C ALA A 129 -39.38 3.21 -24.37
N SER A 130 -39.32 3.15 -23.04
CA SER A 130 -38.36 3.85 -22.18
C SER A 130 -36.96 3.25 -22.34
N VAL A 131 -36.88 1.91 -22.32
CA VAL A 131 -35.65 1.14 -22.49
C VAL A 131 -35.02 1.42 -23.85
N ARG A 132 -35.79 1.51 -24.94
CA ARG A 132 -35.25 1.84 -26.27
C ARG A 132 -34.61 3.22 -26.37
N ALA A 133 -34.97 4.15 -25.50
CA ALA A 133 -34.41 5.50 -25.50
C ALA A 133 -33.10 5.59 -24.69
N LEU A 134 -32.74 4.54 -23.95
CA LEU A 134 -31.56 4.50 -23.09
C LEU A 134 -30.29 4.14 -23.89
N PRO A 135 -29.09 4.60 -23.45
CA PRO A 135 -27.84 4.19 -24.04
C PRO A 135 -27.61 2.67 -23.89
N ALA A 136 -27.31 2.00 -25.00
CA ALA A 136 -27.15 0.54 -25.04
C ALA A 136 -26.09 0.01 -24.06
N HIS A 137 -24.97 0.72 -23.91
CA HIS A 137 -23.91 0.35 -22.97
C HIS A 137 -24.36 0.45 -21.50
N ALA A 138 -25.07 1.52 -21.13
CA ALA A 138 -25.59 1.68 -19.77
C ALA A 138 -26.64 0.62 -19.41
N LEU A 139 -27.47 0.22 -20.39
CA LEU A 139 -28.40 -0.90 -20.23
C LEU A 139 -27.68 -2.23 -20.01
N ALA A 140 -26.62 -2.50 -20.76
CA ALA A 140 -25.81 -3.70 -20.58
C ALA A 140 -25.16 -3.73 -19.19
N GLN A 141 -24.57 -2.62 -18.74
CA GLN A 141 -23.98 -2.50 -17.41
C GLN A 141 -25.00 -2.73 -16.30
N ALA A 142 -26.18 -2.11 -16.38
CA ALA A 142 -27.25 -2.33 -15.39
C ALA A 142 -27.72 -3.81 -15.38
N ALA A 143 -27.80 -4.44 -16.55
CA ALA A 143 -28.17 -5.85 -16.66
C ALA A 143 -27.12 -6.79 -16.07
N MET A 144 -25.83 -6.52 -16.29
CA MET A 144 -24.74 -7.29 -15.68
C MET A 144 -24.78 -7.17 -14.16
N PHE A 145 -25.00 -5.96 -13.64
CA PHE A 145 -25.17 -5.76 -12.20
C PHE A 145 -26.36 -6.57 -11.63
N TRP A 146 -27.52 -6.58 -12.30
CA TRP A 146 -28.64 -7.41 -11.86
C TRP A 146 -28.32 -8.92 -11.90
N MET A 147 -27.48 -9.37 -12.84
CA MET A 147 -27.00 -10.76 -12.84
C MET A 147 -26.11 -11.07 -11.64
N GLU A 148 -25.20 -10.16 -11.27
CA GLU A 148 -24.34 -10.29 -10.08
C GLU A 148 -25.16 -10.34 -8.78
N GLN A 149 -26.31 -9.65 -8.73
CA GLN A 149 -27.24 -9.67 -7.59
C GLN A 149 -28.22 -10.86 -7.60
N ASP A 150 -28.01 -11.85 -8.48
CA ASP A 150 -28.89 -13.01 -8.67
C ASP A 150 -30.35 -12.62 -9.01
N GLN A 151 -30.51 -11.60 -9.86
CA GLN A 151 -31.81 -11.09 -10.34
C GLN A 151 -32.03 -11.32 -11.85
N PRO A 152 -31.90 -12.56 -12.39
CA PRO A 152 -32.06 -12.83 -13.82
C PRO A 152 -33.50 -12.54 -14.31
N GLY A 153 -34.49 -12.61 -13.43
CA GLY A 153 -35.88 -12.23 -13.73
C GLY A 153 -36.03 -10.77 -14.17
N GLN A 154 -35.29 -9.85 -13.54
CA GLN A 154 -35.32 -8.43 -13.85
C GLN A 154 -34.69 -8.14 -15.22
N VAL A 155 -33.55 -8.77 -15.51
CA VAL A 155 -32.90 -8.70 -16.83
C VAL A 155 -33.86 -9.12 -17.94
N VAL A 156 -34.55 -10.25 -17.77
CA VAL A 156 -35.51 -10.76 -18.75
C VAL A 156 -36.74 -9.85 -18.90
N ALA A 157 -37.24 -9.27 -17.80
CA ALA A 157 -38.37 -8.36 -17.84
C ALA A 157 -38.06 -7.05 -18.58
N VAL A 158 -36.85 -6.51 -18.41
CA VAL A 158 -36.43 -5.22 -18.99
C VAL A 158 -35.93 -5.37 -20.43
N LEU A 159 -35.03 -6.32 -20.69
CA LEU A 159 -34.41 -6.48 -22.01
C LEU A 159 -35.23 -7.37 -22.96
N GLY A 160 -35.97 -8.35 -22.44
CA GLY A 160 -36.73 -9.30 -23.25
C GLY A 160 -37.65 -8.65 -24.30
N PRO A 161 -38.57 -7.74 -23.89
CA PRO A 161 -39.48 -7.06 -24.82
C PRO A 161 -38.77 -6.22 -25.89
N MET A 162 -37.58 -5.69 -25.57
CA MET A 162 -36.78 -4.91 -26.52
C MET A 162 -36.24 -5.81 -27.64
N PHE A 163 -35.68 -6.97 -27.29
CA PHE A 163 -35.11 -7.90 -28.27
C PHE A 163 -36.18 -8.70 -29.03
N GLU A 164 -37.37 -8.93 -28.45
CA GLU A 164 -38.52 -9.52 -29.17
C GLU A 164 -39.00 -8.64 -30.33
N GLN A 165 -38.74 -7.34 -30.24
CA GLN A 165 -39.04 -6.34 -31.26
C GLN A 165 -37.73 -5.64 -31.71
N PRO A 166 -36.87 -6.30 -32.51
CA PRO A 166 -35.48 -5.87 -32.71
C PRO A 166 -35.33 -4.63 -33.61
N GLN A 167 -36.41 -3.93 -33.96
CA GLN A 167 -36.31 -2.75 -34.81
C GLN A 167 -35.51 -1.64 -34.10
N GLY A 168 -34.46 -1.16 -34.77
CA GLY A 168 -33.61 -0.08 -34.26
C GLY A 168 -32.45 -0.52 -33.37
N LEU A 169 -32.27 -1.81 -33.14
CA LEU A 169 -31.08 -2.35 -32.48
C LEU A 169 -29.89 -2.39 -33.46
N ASP A 170 -28.68 -2.38 -32.90
CA ASP A 170 -27.40 -2.39 -33.61
C ASP A 170 -26.30 -3.05 -32.76
N GLU A 171 -25.07 -3.06 -33.26
CA GLU A 171 -23.88 -3.64 -32.61
C GLU A 171 -23.70 -3.23 -31.13
N ARG A 172 -24.09 -2.02 -30.74
CA ARG A 172 -23.91 -1.51 -29.37
C ARG A 172 -24.77 -2.24 -28.34
N HIS A 173 -25.78 -2.98 -28.80
CA HIS A 173 -26.69 -3.75 -27.96
C HIS A 173 -26.23 -5.20 -27.77
N GLU A 174 -25.13 -5.61 -28.39
CA GLU A 174 -24.57 -6.95 -28.26
C GLU A 174 -24.33 -7.35 -26.78
N PRO A 175 -23.68 -6.53 -25.92
CA PRO A 175 -23.44 -6.94 -24.54
C PRO A 175 -24.74 -7.16 -23.75
N ALA A 176 -25.76 -6.32 -23.98
CA ALA A 176 -27.08 -6.48 -23.35
C ALA A 176 -27.80 -7.75 -23.86
N PHE A 177 -27.62 -8.10 -25.14
CA PHE A 177 -28.15 -9.34 -25.69
C PHE A 177 -27.53 -10.56 -25.01
N ASP A 178 -26.21 -10.55 -24.83
CA ASP A 178 -25.47 -11.63 -24.18
C ASP A 178 -25.91 -11.84 -22.73
N THR A 179 -26.02 -10.76 -21.95
CA THR A 179 -26.53 -10.84 -20.57
C THR A 179 -27.97 -11.37 -20.53
N LEU A 180 -28.83 -11.01 -21.51
CA LEU A 180 -30.17 -11.57 -21.61
C LEU A 180 -30.14 -13.09 -21.93
N MET A 181 -29.22 -13.54 -22.77
CA MET A 181 -29.07 -14.98 -23.06
C MET A 181 -28.65 -15.77 -21.81
N GLU A 182 -27.81 -15.20 -20.95
CA GLU A 182 -27.41 -15.77 -19.66
C GLU A 182 -28.57 -15.78 -18.67
N ALA A 183 -29.32 -14.68 -18.56
CA ALA A 183 -30.48 -14.60 -17.69
C ALA A 183 -31.58 -15.62 -18.06
N LEU A 184 -31.84 -15.81 -19.36
CA LEU A 184 -32.79 -16.83 -19.83
C LEU A 184 -32.30 -18.25 -19.54
N LEU A 185 -30.99 -18.49 -19.60
CA LEU A 185 -30.38 -19.76 -19.20
C LEU A 185 -30.56 -20.03 -17.70
N ALA A 186 -30.25 -19.04 -16.85
CA ALA A 186 -30.40 -19.12 -15.40
C ALA A 186 -31.84 -19.42 -14.97
N LEU A 187 -32.84 -18.84 -15.64
CA LEU A 187 -34.26 -19.10 -15.39
C LEU A 187 -34.79 -20.39 -16.04
N GLY A 188 -33.96 -21.15 -16.75
CA GLY A 188 -34.38 -22.35 -17.48
C GLY A 188 -35.33 -22.09 -18.66
N GLN A 189 -35.44 -20.85 -19.15
CA GLN A 189 -36.32 -20.45 -20.26
C GLN A 189 -35.72 -20.78 -21.64
N GLN A 190 -35.29 -22.03 -21.84
CA GLN A 190 -34.54 -22.46 -23.02
C GLN A 190 -35.31 -22.25 -24.34
N THR A 191 -36.62 -22.53 -24.36
CA THR A 191 -37.45 -22.34 -25.56
C THR A 191 -37.44 -20.88 -26.03
N ARG A 192 -37.55 -19.94 -25.08
CA ARG A 192 -37.53 -18.50 -25.36
C ARG A 192 -36.13 -18.04 -25.79
N ARG A 193 -35.09 -18.54 -25.13
CA ARG A 193 -33.68 -18.31 -25.47
C ARG A 193 -33.39 -18.71 -26.92
N PHE A 194 -33.81 -19.91 -27.32
CA PHE A 194 -33.65 -20.42 -28.69
C PHE A 194 -34.42 -19.58 -29.72
N ALA A 195 -35.69 -19.27 -29.45
CA ALA A 195 -36.51 -18.46 -30.34
C ALA A 195 -35.89 -17.08 -30.59
N LEU A 196 -35.42 -16.43 -29.51
CA LEU A 196 -34.85 -15.09 -29.57
C LEU A 196 -33.51 -15.09 -30.30
N ALA A 197 -32.61 -16.02 -29.98
CA ALA A 197 -31.33 -16.12 -30.68
C ALA A 197 -31.53 -16.40 -32.19
N ARG A 198 -32.50 -17.24 -32.57
CA ARG A 198 -32.86 -17.52 -33.98
C ARG A 198 -33.42 -16.29 -34.69
N GLN A 199 -34.21 -15.48 -33.99
CA GLN A 199 -34.74 -14.23 -34.52
C GLN A 199 -33.62 -13.19 -34.76
N ILE A 200 -32.72 -12.99 -33.79
CA ILE A 200 -31.63 -12.01 -33.89
C ILE A 200 -30.55 -12.46 -34.88
N ALA A 201 -30.33 -13.76 -35.07
CA ALA A 201 -29.43 -14.29 -36.10
C ALA A 201 -29.82 -13.89 -37.55
N GLY A 202 -31.07 -13.45 -37.77
CA GLY A 202 -31.55 -12.88 -39.04
C GLY A 202 -31.52 -11.36 -39.11
N HIS A 203 -30.93 -10.69 -38.11
CA HIS A 203 -30.94 -9.23 -38.02
C HIS A 203 -30.06 -8.56 -39.10
N ARG A 204 -30.42 -7.33 -39.49
CA ARG A 204 -29.71 -6.57 -40.54
C ARG A 204 -28.31 -6.12 -40.13
N ASP A 205 -28.12 -5.93 -38.83
CA ASP A 205 -26.83 -5.57 -38.23
C ASP A 205 -25.97 -6.82 -38.11
N LYS A 206 -24.79 -6.80 -38.72
CA LYS A 206 -23.95 -8.00 -38.84
C LYS A 206 -23.28 -8.39 -37.54
N ALA A 207 -22.88 -7.43 -36.70
CA ALA A 207 -22.22 -7.74 -35.43
C ALA A 207 -23.23 -8.42 -34.49
N LEU A 208 -24.41 -7.82 -34.33
CA LEU A 208 -25.48 -8.38 -33.51
C LEU A 208 -25.97 -9.75 -34.03
N ALA A 209 -26.07 -9.91 -35.35
CA ALA A 209 -26.44 -11.19 -35.96
C ALA A 209 -25.35 -12.26 -35.76
N THR A 210 -24.07 -11.89 -35.80
CA THR A 210 -22.95 -12.82 -35.55
C THR A 210 -22.92 -13.28 -34.10
N ALA A 211 -23.08 -12.37 -33.13
CA ALA A 211 -23.18 -12.72 -31.71
C ALA A 211 -24.35 -13.68 -31.44
N ALA A 212 -25.54 -13.41 -32.01
CA ALA A 212 -26.69 -14.31 -31.88
C ALA A 212 -26.47 -15.68 -32.53
N ARG A 213 -25.79 -15.74 -33.68
CA ARG A 213 -25.40 -17.01 -34.31
C ARG A 213 -24.39 -17.76 -33.46
N ALA A 214 -23.42 -17.08 -32.85
CA ALA A 214 -22.45 -17.71 -31.97
C ALA A 214 -23.16 -18.40 -30.78
N ARG A 215 -24.13 -17.72 -30.15
CA ARG A 215 -24.97 -18.31 -29.10
C ARG A 215 -25.79 -19.50 -29.61
N LEU A 216 -26.41 -19.40 -30.80
CA LEU A 216 -27.15 -20.52 -31.41
C LEU A 216 -26.27 -21.74 -31.68
N VAL A 217 -25.03 -21.54 -32.14
CA VAL A 217 -24.09 -22.64 -32.40
C VAL A 217 -23.85 -23.43 -31.11
N SER A 218 -23.51 -22.75 -30.02
CA SER A 218 -23.33 -23.39 -28.72
C SER A 218 -24.58 -24.15 -28.28
N MET A 219 -25.74 -23.49 -28.36
CA MET A 219 -27.00 -24.09 -27.93
C MET A 219 -27.41 -25.32 -28.78
N LEU A 220 -27.19 -25.28 -30.10
CA LEU A 220 -27.45 -26.42 -30.99
C LEU A 220 -26.45 -27.56 -30.75
N ALA A 221 -25.19 -27.24 -30.46
CA ALA A 221 -24.17 -28.22 -30.10
C ALA A 221 -24.52 -28.92 -28.77
N ASP A 222 -24.98 -28.17 -27.76
CA ASP A 222 -25.43 -28.72 -26.47
C ASP A 222 -26.62 -29.69 -26.62
N GLN A 223 -27.48 -29.47 -27.62
CA GLN A 223 -28.59 -30.38 -27.96
C GLN A 223 -28.16 -31.59 -28.81
N GLY A 224 -26.88 -31.71 -29.18
CA GLY A 224 -26.35 -32.74 -30.07
C GLY A 224 -26.71 -32.54 -31.55
N ASN A 225 -27.28 -31.39 -31.93
CA ASN A 225 -27.61 -31.06 -33.32
C ASN A 225 -26.41 -30.41 -34.03
N HIS A 226 -25.32 -31.18 -34.13
CA HIS A 226 -24.04 -30.70 -34.66
C HIS A 226 -24.14 -30.26 -36.13
N ALA A 227 -24.98 -30.91 -36.94
CA ALA A 227 -25.14 -30.55 -38.35
C ALA A 227 -25.71 -29.14 -38.54
N GLU A 228 -26.76 -28.77 -37.79
CA GLU A 228 -27.32 -27.42 -37.82
C GLU A 228 -26.36 -26.42 -37.18
N ALA A 229 -25.69 -26.78 -36.08
CA ALA A 229 -24.67 -25.94 -35.44
C ALA A 229 -23.55 -25.54 -36.42
N TRP A 230 -22.99 -26.50 -37.17
CA TRP A 230 -21.97 -26.21 -38.17
C TRP A 230 -22.48 -25.40 -39.37
N ALA A 231 -23.76 -25.56 -39.74
CA ALA A 231 -24.35 -24.74 -40.79
C ALA A 231 -24.45 -23.27 -40.36
N VAL A 232 -24.92 -23.02 -39.15
CA VAL A 232 -25.01 -21.67 -38.55
C VAL A 232 -23.60 -21.07 -38.35
N PHE A 233 -22.65 -21.87 -37.85
CA PHE A 233 -21.26 -21.44 -37.68
C PHE A 233 -20.62 -21.01 -39.01
N LYS A 234 -20.76 -21.83 -40.06
CA LYS A 234 -20.23 -21.51 -41.39
C LYS A 234 -20.88 -20.28 -41.99
N GLN A 235 -22.16 -20.04 -41.69
CA GLN A 235 -22.82 -18.81 -42.09
C GLN A 235 -22.23 -17.59 -41.36
N ALA A 236 -22.07 -17.66 -40.03
CA ALA A 236 -21.44 -16.60 -39.25
C ALA A 236 -20.01 -16.29 -39.73
N GLN A 237 -19.21 -17.34 -39.99
CA GLN A 237 -17.84 -17.21 -40.49
C GLN A 237 -17.77 -16.58 -41.89
N ARG A 238 -18.74 -16.80 -42.77
CA ARG A 238 -18.78 -16.14 -44.08
C ARG A 238 -19.13 -14.66 -43.97
N GLU A 239 -19.99 -14.31 -43.02
CA GLU A 239 -20.47 -12.94 -42.85
C GLU A 239 -19.48 -12.06 -42.05
N ALA A 240 -18.75 -12.65 -41.10
CA ALA A 240 -17.77 -12.00 -40.24
C ALA A 240 -16.50 -12.86 -40.04
N PRO A 241 -15.69 -13.09 -41.09
CA PRO A 241 -14.55 -14.04 -41.05
C PRO A 241 -13.44 -13.67 -40.06
N ASP A 242 -13.33 -12.39 -39.71
CA ASP A 242 -12.30 -11.85 -38.83
C ASP A 242 -12.82 -11.52 -37.44
N ASP A 243 -14.05 -11.94 -37.11
CA ASP A 243 -14.59 -11.86 -35.75
C ASP A 243 -13.85 -12.84 -34.82
N PRO A 244 -13.19 -12.36 -33.75
CA PRO A 244 -12.44 -13.20 -32.82
C PRO A 244 -13.31 -14.24 -32.09
N GLN A 245 -14.59 -13.96 -31.85
CA GLN A 245 -15.51 -14.86 -31.14
C GLN A 245 -15.65 -16.20 -31.88
N LEU A 246 -15.60 -16.17 -33.21
CA LEU A 246 -15.76 -17.35 -34.04
C LEU A 246 -14.55 -18.29 -33.97
N TRP A 247 -13.35 -17.80 -33.65
CA TRP A 247 -12.15 -18.65 -33.60
C TRP A 247 -12.21 -19.58 -32.38
N HIS A 248 -12.60 -19.06 -31.23
CA HIS A 248 -12.81 -19.86 -30.02
C HIS A 248 -13.97 -20.83 -30.19
N LEU A 249 -15.09 -20.32 -30.74
CA LEU A 249 -16.28 -21.12 -30.99
C LEU A 249 -16.00 -22.30 -31.93
N GLU A 250 -15.15 -22.15 -32.95
CA GLU A 250 -14.75 -23.24 -33.84
C GLU A 250 -14.14 -24.42 -33.07
N LEU A 251 -13.20 -24.13 -32.18
CA LEU A 251 -12.52 -25.16 -31.39
C LEU A 251 -13.46 -25.79 -30.38
N VAL A 252 -14.22 -25.00 -29.63
CA VAL A 252 -15.19 -25.53 -28.65
C VAL A 252 -16.24 -26.41 -29.34
N THR A 253 -16.72 -26.01 -30.52
CA THR A 253 -17.68 -26.82 -31.29
C THR A 253 -17.05 -28.15 -31.73
N LEU A 254 -15.83 -28.14 -32.28
CA LEU A 254 -15.11 -29.39 -32.64
C LEU A 254 -14.92 -30.32 -31.43
N LEU A 255 -14.49 -29.76 -30.30
CA LEU A 255 -14.22 -30.54 -29.09
C LEU A 255 -15.50 -31.12 -28.48
N SER A 256 -16.59 -30.34 -28.47
CA SER A 256 -17.92 -30.79 -28.01
C SER A 256 -18.49 -31.94 -28.84
N GLU A 257 -18.17 -32.01 -30.13
CA GLU A 257 -18.54 -33.09 -31.06
C GLU A 257 -17.56 -34.29 -30.99
N GLY A 258 -16.51 -34.23 -30.16
CA GLY A 258 -15.49 -35.27 -30.04
C GLY A 258 -14.45 -35.29 -31.16
N ARG A 259 -14.38 -34.25 -32.00
CA ARG A 259 -13.44 -34.12 -33.13
C ARG A 259 -12.10 -33.51 -32.68
N ALA A 260 -11.48 -34.14 -31.67
CA ALA A 260 -10.27 -33.65 -31.02
C ALA A 260 -9.06 -33.52 -31.96
N ASP A 261 -8.90 -34.44 -32.92
CA ASP A 261 -7.79 -34.38 -33.88
C ASP A 261 -7.89 -33.17 -34.80
N GLU A 262 -9.10 -32.82 -35.24
CA GLU A 262 -9.34 -31.62 -36.04
C GLU A 262 -9.14 -30.35 -35.21
N ALA A 263 -9.59 -30.33 -33.95
CA ALA A 263 -9.34 -29.22 -33.03
C ALA A 263 -7.83 -28.99 -32.80
N ARG A 264 -7.05 -30.08 -32.65
CA ARG A 264 -5.59 -30.02 -32.49
C ARG A 264 -4.89 -29.43 -33.70
N LEU A 265 -5.36 -29.73 -34.90
CA LEU A 265 -4.82 -29.14 -36.14
C LEU A 265 -5.23 -27.68 -36.31
N ARG A 266 -6.43 -27.30 -35.87
CA ARG A 266 -6.97 -25.93 -36.00
C ARG A 266 -6.43 -24.97 -34.95
N GLY A 267 -6.18 -25.44 -33.72
CA GLY A 267 -5.75 -24.60 -32.58
C GLY A 267 -4.56 -23.69 -32.88
N PRO A 268 -3.40 -24.23 -33.32
CA PRO A 268 -2.23 -23.41 -33.64
C PRO A 268 -2.47 -22.40 -34.78
N LEU A 269 -3.29 -22.76 -35.78
CA LEU A 269 -3.60 -21.89 -36.92
C LEU A 269 -4.47 -20.70 -36.49
N LEU A 270 -5.48 -20.96 -35.66
CA LEU A 270 -6.36 -19.93 -35.09
C LEU A 270 -5.60 -19.06 -34.09
N ALA A 271 -4.72 -19.65 -33.26
CA ALA A 271 -3.83 -18.91 -32.37
C ALA A 271 -2.88 -17.97 -33.14
N ALA A 272 -2.32 -18.41 -34.26
CA ALA A 272 -1.50 -17.56 -35.13
C ALA A 272 -2.33 -16.47 -35.84
N LYS A 273 -3.61 -16.73 -36.12
CA LYS A 273 -4.54 -15.71 -36.61
C LYS A 273 -4.81 -14.65 -35.54
N ALA A 274 -5.13 -15.07 -34.30
CA ALA A 274 -5.40 -14.19 -33.17
C ALA A 274 -4.20 -13.29 -32.80
N ARG A 275 -2.98 -13.84 -32.76
CA ARG A 275 -1.75 -13.03 -32.56
C ARG A 275 -1.58 -11.93 -33.60
N ARG A 276 -1.82 -12.23 -34.87
CA ARG A 276 -1.73 -11.24 -35.95
C ARG A 276 -2.78 -10.14 -35.85
N ALA A 277 -3.92 -10.44 -35.24
CA ALA A 277 -4.99 -9.48 -34.98
C ALA A 277 -4.81 -8.72 -33.63
N GLY A 278 -3.73 -8.97 -32.88
CA GLY A 278 -3.46 -8.30 -31.60
C GLY A 278 -4.17 -8.91 -30.39
N HIS A 279 -4.74 -10.12 -30.51
CA HIS A 279 -5.41 -10.81 -29.41
C HIS A 279 -4.51 -11.91 -28.80
N ASP A 280 -3.46 -11.51 -28.09
CA ASP A 280 -2.46 -12.43 -27.54
C ASP A 280 -3.03 -13.42 -26.52
N GLU A 281 -3.93 -12.96 -25.65
CA GLU A 281 -4.54 -13.83 -24.65
C GLU A 281 -5.46 -14.88 -25.30
N LEU A 282 -6.33 -14.45 -26.23
CA LEU A 282 -7.15 -15.39 -27.01
C LEU A 282 -6.27 -16.39 -27.78
N ALA A 283 -5.14 -15.95 -28.34
CA ALA A 283 -4.23 -16.84 -29.04
C ALA A 283 -3.66 -17.94 -28.14
N ARG A 284 -3.36 -17.60 -26.88
CA ARG A 284 -2.92 -18.57 -25.88
C ARG A 284 -4.03 -19.60 -25.60
N VAL A 285 -5.25 -19.12 -25.35
CA VAL A 285 -6.42 -20.01 -25.13
C VAL A 285 -6.64 -20.97 -26.30
N LEU A 286 -6.58 -20.47 -27.54
CA LEU A 286 -6.79 -21.28 -28.74
C LEU A 286 -5.70 -22.36 -28.93
N ALA A 287 -4.45 -22.04 -28.56
CA ALA A 287 -3.37 -23.01 -28.61
C ALA A 287 -3.56 -24.12 -27.56
N GLU A 288 -3.88 -23.71 -26.32
CA GLU A 288 -4.13 -24.63 -25.20
C GLU A 288 -5.34 -25.54 -25.47
N LEU A 289 -6.44 -25.00 -26.00
CA LEU A 289 -7.61 -25.77 -26.41
C LEU A 289 -7.32 -26.81 -27.49
N GLY A 290 -6.48 -26.45 -28.47
CA GLY A 290 -6.07 -27.40 -29.51
C GLY A 290 -5.23 -28.55 -28.95
N GLU A 291 -4.33 -28.24 -28.02
CA GLU A 291 -3.38 -29.22 -27.47
C GLU A 291 -4.02 -30.13 -26.42
N HIS A 292 -4.78 -29.55 -25.49
CA HIS A 292 -5.26 -30.21 -24.27
C HIS A 292 -6.79 -30.41 -24.25
N GLY A 293 -7.53 -29.91 -25.24
CA GLY A 293 -8.99 -30.05 -25.33
C GLY A 293 -9.75 -29.24 -24.28
N LEU A 294 -11.01 -29.61 -24.01
CA LEU A 294 -11.89 -28.88 -23.07
C LEU A 294 -11.39 -28.92 -21.61
N ALA A 295 -10.51 -29.86 -21.26
CA ALA A 295 -9.89 -29.93 -19.94
C ALA A 295 -9.09 -28.65 -19.63
N ALA A 296 -8.48 -27.99 -20.63
CA ALA A 296 -7.80 -26.73 -20.43
C ALA A 296 -8.72 -25.60 -19.96
N ILE A 297 -10.00 -25.59 -20.37
CA ILE A 297 -10.96 -24.60 -19.86
C ILE A 297 -11.28 -24.88 -18.39
N HIS A 298 -11.47 -26.14 -18.03
CA HIS A 298 -11.77 -26.52 -16.64
C HIS A 298 -10.58 -26.28 -15.71
N ASP A 299 -9.36 -26.60 -16.13
CA ASP A 299 -8.15 -26.32 -15.36
C ASP A 299 -7.93 -24.81 -15.20
N ARG A 300 -8.27 -24.02 -16.22
CA ARG A 300 -8.17 -22.56 -16.16
C ARG A 300 -9.29 -21.92 -15.36
N MET A 301 -10.52 -22.43 -15.47
CA MET A 301 -11.63 -22.01 -14.61
C MET A 301 -11.40 -22.46 -13.16
N ALA A 302 -10.74 -23.59 -12.92
CA ALA A 302 -10.29 -23.97 -11.58
C ALA A 302 -9.18 -23.03 -11.08
N GLN A 303 -8.24 -22.64 -11.95
CA GLN A 303 -7.21 -21.62 -11.63
C GLN A 303 -7.77 -20.20 -11.48
N ASP A 304 -8.89 -19.88 -12.14
CA ASP A 304 -9.62 -18.60 -12.04
C ASP A 304 -10.65 -18.64 -10.89
N MET A 305 -10.98 -19.83 -10.35
CA MET A 305 -11.87 -20.07 -9.20
C MET A 305 -11.10 -20.31 -7.89
N ASP A 306 -9.83 -20.70 -7.95
CA ASP A 306 -8.90 -20.57 -6.84
C ASP A 306 -8.67 -19.07 -6.67
N GLU A 307 -9.20 -18.48 -5.60
CA GLU A 307 -8.96 -17.06 -5.30
C GLU A 307 -7.45 -16.79 -5.37
N PRO A 308 -6.99 -15.63 -5.89
CA PRO A 308 -5.56 -15.30 -5.95
C PRO A 308 -4.80 -15.56 -4.63
N HIS A 309 -5.51 -15.50 -3.50
CA HIS A 309 -5.04 -15.84 -2.16
C HIS A 309 -4.72 -17.33 -1.96
N ASP A 310 -5.51 -18.27 -2.50
CA ASP A 310 -5.27 -19.71 -2.37
C ASP A 310 -3.96 -20.13 -3.07
N VAL A 311 -3.69 -19.58 -4.25
CA VAL A 311 -2.42 -19.85 -4.98
C VAL A 311 -1.22 -19.32 -4.18
N LEU A 312 -1.33 -18.13 -3.61
CA LEU A 312 -0.28 -17.54 -2.77
C LEU A 312 -0.06 -18.33 -1.48
N ALA A 313 -1.14 -18.78 -0.83
CA ALA A 313 -1.08 -19.61 0.36
C ALA A 313 -0.35 -20.94 0.09
N HIS A 314 -0.67 -21.62 -1.01
CA HIS A 314 0.03 -22.84 -1.42
C HIS A 314 1.51 -22.60 -1.72
N ALA A 315 1.85 -21.54 -2.47
CA ALA A 315 3.24 -21.17 -2.76
C ALA A 315 4.02 -20.84 -1.48
N TRP A 316 3.39 -20.14 -0.54
CA TRP A 316 3.95 -19.83 0.77
C TRP A 316 4.24 -21.08 1.60
N LEU A 317 3.29 -22.02 1.67
CA LEU A 317 3.48 -23.28 2.38
C LEU A 317 4.61 -24.12 1.77
N ALA A 318 4.73 -24.14 0.44
CA ALA A 318 5.84 -24.79 -0.26
C ALA A 318 7.20 -24.13 0.05
N LEU A 319 7.25 -22.80 0.18
CA LEU A 319 8.43 -22.08 0.65
C LEU A 319 8.79 -22.48 2.09
N CYS A 320 7.81 -22.50 2.99
CA CYS A 320 8.01 -22.82 4.40
C CYS A 320 8.41 -24.29 4.63
N ALA A 321 8.06 -25.21 3.73
CA ALA A 321 8.53 -26.59 3.77
C ALA A 321 10.08 -26.71 3.66
N GLN A 322 10.76 -25.65 3.18
CA GLN A 322 12.22 -25.59 3.09
C GLN A 322 12.88 -25.01 4.35
N LEU A 323 12.10 -24.54 5.33
CA LEU A 323 12.60 -23.94 6.56
C LEU A 323 13.45 -24.97 7.34
N PRO A 324 14.71 -24.64 7.69
CA PRO A 324 15.55 -25.56 8.47
C PRO A 324 14.94 -25.88 9.83
N ALA A 325 14.90 -27.17 10.19
CA ALA A 325 14.43 -27.61 11.50
C ALA A 325 15.30 -27.07 12.64
N GLU A 326 16.62 -27.06 12.42
CA GLU A 326 17.63 -26.58 13.36
C GLU A 326 18.38 -25.36 12.80
N LEU A 327 18.83 -24.48 13.70
CA LEU A 327 19.61 -23.29 13.35
C LEU A 327 21.10 -23.52 13.63
N ASP A 328 21.95 -23.39 12.62
CA ASP A 328 23.41 -23.37 12.81
C ASP A 328 23.84 -22.02 13.42
N ALA A 329 23.94 -22.00 14.75
CA ALA A 329 24.35 -20.82 15.51
C ALA A 329 25.78 -20.37 15.19
N ALA A 330 26.69 -21.27 14.83
CA ALA A 330 28.07 -20.92 14.50
C ALA A 330 28.14 -20.23 13.13
N ALA A 331 27.45 -20.77 12.13
CA ALA A 331 27.31 -20.13 10.82
C ALA A 331 26.60 -18.77 10.93
N ALA A 332 25.51 -18.69 11.71
CA ALA A 332 24.80 -17.44 11.95
C ALA A 332 25.74 -16.36 12.50
N ARG A 333 26.57 -16.69 13.50
CA ARG A 333 27.57 -15.77 14.06
C ARG A 333 28.65 -15.38 13.06
N ALA A 334 29.16 -16.34 12.28
CA ALA A 334 30.19 -16.07 11.27
C ALA A 334 29.69 -15.12 10.17
N LEU A 335 28.39 -15.17 9.88
CA LEU A 335 27.73 -14.33 8.89
C LEU A 335 27.33 -12.93 9.40
N HIS A 336 27.54 -12.62 10.69
CA HIS A 336 27.24 -11.31 11.26
C HIS A 336 28.45 -10.68 11.96
N ARG A 337 28.51 -9.35 11.94
CA ARG A 337 29.39 -8.54 12.76
C ARG A 337 28.59 -7.97 13.92
N ILE A 338 29.06 -8.28 15.13
CA ILE A 338 28.40 -7.95 16.39
C ILE A 338 29.27 -6.91 17.10
N GLU A 339 28.77 -5.70 17.22
CA GLU A 339 29.41 -4.59 17.94
C GLU A 339 28.62 -4.31 19.23
N ILE A 340 29.32 -4.19 20.35
CA ILE A 340 28.74 -3.79 21.62
C ILE A 340 29.28 -2.42 21.99
N THR A 341 28.39 -1.43 22.09
CA THR A 341 28.73 -0.03 22.37
C THR A 341 28.29 0.37 23.77
N GLU A 342 29.09 1.19 24.43
CA GLU A 342 28.74 1.79 25.72
C GLU A 342 27.80 3.00 25.49
N PRO A 343 26.90 3.32 26.43
CA PRO A 343 25.98 4.43 26.28
C PRO A 343 26.78 5.76 26.23
N PRO A 344 26.39 6.73 25.39
CA PRO A 344 27.13 7.98 25.27
C PRO A 344 27.14 8.73 26.60
N ARG A 345 28.34 9.07 27.11
CA ARG A 345 28.50 9.92 28.30
C ARG A 345 27.94 11.31 28.02
N ARG A 346 26.70 11.60 28.44
CA ARG A 346 26.08 12.92 28.27
C ARG A 346 26.91 13.99 29.02
N ARG A 347 27.63 14.85 28.27
CA ARG A 347 28.45 15.96 28.84
C ARG A 347 27.63 17.13 29.41
N ARG A 348 26.33 17.21 29.14
CA ARG A 348 25.44 18.28 29.62
C ARG A 348 24.03 17.72 29.87
N ALA A 349 23.86 17.00 30.98
CA ALA A 349 22.58 16.94 31.67
C ALA A 349 22.75 17.72 32.99
N PRO A 350 21.84 18.62 33.39
CA PRO A 350 21.96 19.38 34.66
C PRO A 350 21.91 18.50 35.91
N LYS A 351 21.62 17.21 35.75
CA LYS A 351 21.79 16.17 36.74
C LYS A 351 22.69 15.10 36.14
N ALA A 352 23.68 14.64 36.90
CA ALA A 352 24.34 13.38 36.58
C ALA A 352 23.24 12.32 36.34
N PRO A 353 23.36 11.44 35.31
CA PRO A 353 22.47 10.29 35.24
C PRO A 353 22.55 9.61 36.60
N ASP A 354 21.39 9.41 37.22
CA ASP A 354 21.34 8.68 38.48
C ASP A 354 22.03 7.34 38.21
N ALA A 355 22.99 6.95 39.06
CA ALA A 355 23.65 5.66 38.90
C ALA A 355 22.64 4.49 38.98
N ALA A 356 21.41 4.78 39.43
CA ALA A 356 20.24 3.93 39.42
C ALA A 356 19.43 3.92 38.09
N SER A 357 19.66 4.84 37.13
CA SER A 357 18.96 4.83 35.84
C SER A 357 19.57 3.80 34.89
N LEU A 358 18.76 2.84 34.44
CA LEU A 358 19.18 1.67 33.65
C LEU A 358 19.92 2.04 32.36
N ASP A 359 19.56 3.13 31.69
CA ASP A 359 20.23 3.62 30.49
C ASP A 359 21.74 3.86 30.69
N GLY A 360 22.18 4.15 31.93
CA GLY A 360 23.58 4.33 32.26
C GLY A 360 24.39 3.04 32.39
N ALA A 361 23.74 1.88 32.54
CA ALA A 361 24.35 0.56 32.74
C ALA A 361 24.12 -0.42 31.56
N MET A 362 23.29 -0.04 30.59
CA MET A 362 23.01 -0.83 29.38
C MET A 362 24.15 -0.74 28.38
N ARG A 363 24.52 -1.88 27.79
CA ARG A 363 25.41 -1.95 26.62
C ARG A 363 24.56 -2.19 25.38
N TRP A 364 24.75 -1.37 24.35
CA TRP A 364 23.93 -1.38 23.14
C TRP A 364 24.53 -2.29 22.07
N LEU A 365 23.74 -3.27 21.65
CA LEU A 365 24.06 -4.21 20.60
C LEU A 365 23.76 -3.61 19.23
N ARG A 366 24.73 -3.71 18.33
CA ARG A 366 24.60 -3.43 16.91
C ARG A 366 25.01 -4.66 16.12
N VAL A 367 24.08 -5.20 15.34
CA VAL A 367 24.34 -6.34 14.46
C VAL A 367 24.30 -5.84 13.02
N ARG A 368 25.30 -6.25 12.24
CA ARG A 368 25.37 -5.99 10.80
C ARG A 368 25.72 -7.28 10.07
N PRO A 369 25.29 -7.47 8.82
CA PRO A 369 25.73 -8.60 8.02
C PRO A 369 27.24 -8.54 7.75
N ALA A 370 27.91 -9.69 7.78
CA ALA A 370 29.26 -9.85 7.25
C ALA A 370 29.24 -9.73 5.71
N ARG A 371 30.41 -9.59 5.08
CA ARG A 371 30.55 -9.30 3.64
C ARG A 371 29.77 -10.28 2.75
N ALA A 372 29.82 -11.58 3.04
CA ALA A 372 29.11 -12.60 2.27
C ALA A 372 27.59 -12.47 2.42
N LEU A 373 27.10 -12.30 3.65
CA LEU A 373 25.67 -12.13 3.92
C LEU A 373 25.12 -10.82 3.32
N ALA A 374 25.87 -9.72 3.42
CA ALA A 374 25.47 -8.43 2.85
C ALA A 374 25.36 -8.49 1.31
N ALA A 375 26.21 -9.29 0.66
CA ALA A 375 26.09 -9.53 -0.78
C ALA A 375 24.82 -10.34 -1.11
N LEU A 376 24.51 -11.36 -0.32
CA LEU A 376 23.27 -12.12 -0.46
C LEU A 376 22.03 -11.25 -0.24
N GLU A 377 21.98 -10.49 0.86
CA GLU A 377 20.84 -9.61 1.20
C GLU A 377 20.58 -8.59 0.09
N ARG A 378 21.62 -8.05 -0.54
CA ARG A 378 21.46 -7.15 -1.70
C ARG A 378 20.82 -7.86 -2.91
N ARG A 379 21.17 -9.13 -3.17
CA ARG A 379 20.52 -9.90 -4.25
C ARG A 379 19.05 -10.15 -3.91
N TRP A 380 18.78 -10.56 -2.67
CA TRP A 380 17.41 -10.75 -2.17
C TRP A 380 16.56 -9.49 -2.32
N GLN A 381 17.01 -8.35 -1.78
CA GLN A 381 16.27 -7.08 -1.81
C GLN A 381 16.03 -6.53 -3.22
N ARG A 382 16.92 -6.85 -4.17
CA ARG A 382 16.74 -6.48 -5.59
C ARG A 382 15.69 -7.34 -6.28
N SER A 383 15.65 -8.63 -5.96
CA SER A 383 14.69 -9.56 -6.55
C SER A 383 13.31 -9.46 -5.90
N PHE A 384 13.27 -9.26 -4.58
CA PHE A 384 12.05 -9.31 -3.76
C PHE A 384 11.97 -8.04 -2.89
N VAL A 385 11.30 -7.03 -3.43
CA VAL A 385 11.22 -5.71 -2.79
C VAL A 385 10.16 -5.72 -1.70
N VAL A 386 10.56 -5.41 -0.46
CA VAL A 386 9.66 -5.24 0.69
C VAL A 386 9.84 -3.85 1.29
N GLY A 387 8.74 -3.08 1.36
CA GLY A 387 8.68 -1.79 2.05
C GLY A 387 8.56 -2.00 3.56
N LYS A 388 9.66 -1.72 4.28
CA LYS A 388 9.72 -1.90 5.74
C LYS A 388 9.02 -0.73 6.46
N PRO A 389 8.24 -0.99 7.52
CA PRO A 389 7.65 0.10 8.30
C PRO A 389 8.72 0.92 9.02
N ASP A 390 8.56 2.24 8.98
CA ASP A 390 9.46 3.23 9.60
C ASP A 390 9.28 3.34 11.13
N MET A 391 8.17 2.83 11.65
CA MET A 391 7.78 2.90 13.05
C MET A 391 7.62 1.48 13.61
N VAL A 392 6.89 1.34 14.72
CA VAL A 392 6.73 0.09 15.48
C VAL A 392 5.68 -0.86 14.88
N TRP A 393 5.18 -0.54 13.69
CA TRP A 393 4.23 -1.35 12.96
C TRP A 393 4.83 -2.69 12.56
N LEU A 394 3.99 -3.72 12.54
CA LEU A 394 4.35 -5.08 12.18
C LEU A 394 3.85 -5.47 10.79
N ASP A 395 3.13 -4.57 10.13
CA ASP A 395 2.67 -4.70 8.75
C ASP A 395 3.55 -3.83 7.85
N GLY A 396 3.82 -4.31 6.63
CA GLY A 396 4.67 -3.64 5.64
C GLY A 396 4.09 -3.78 4.25
N ASP A 397 4.83 -3.32 3.24
CA ASP A 397 4.49 -3.49 1.83
C ASP A 397 5.28 -4.69 1.26
N ALA A 398 4.74 -5.90 1.33
CA ALA A 398 5.41 -7.11 0.88
C ALA A 398 4.87 -7.68 -0.44
N ASP A 399 3.92 -7.00 -1.09
CA ASP A 399 3.45 -7.29 -2.46
C ASP A 399 4.57 -7.70 -3.43
N GLY A 400 5.70 -6.98 -3.42
CA GLY A 400 6.82 -7.23 -4.33
C GLY A 400 7.48 -8.60 -4.11
N LEU A 401 7.44 -9.12 -2.88
CA LEU A 401 7.87 -10.47 -2.53
C LEU A 401 6.75 -11.49 -2.78
N LEU A 402 5.49 -11.13 -2.50
CA LEU A 402 4.32 -12.00 -2.68
C LEU A 402 4.09 -12.39 -4.14
N VAL A 403 4.20 -11.42 -5.06
CA VAL A 403 4.05 -11.65 -6.52
C VAL A 403 5.07 -12.67 -7.05
N ASP A 404 6.29 -12.69 -6.51
CA ASP A 404 7.39 -13.54 -6.96
C ASP A 404 7.74 -14.66 -5.95
N LEU A 405 6.79 -15.12 -5.12
CA LEU A 405 7.02 -16.17 -4.10
C LEU A 405 7.69 -17.45 -4.63
N PRO A 406 7.31 -18.01 -5.80
CA PRO A 406 8.01 -19.18 -6.35
C PRO A 406 9.49 -18.93 -6.63
N ALA A 407 9.85 -17.71 -7.09
CA ALA A 407 11.24 -17.33 -7.31
C ALA A 407 11.98 -17.10 -5.98
N ALA A 408 11.31 -16.56 -4.96
CA ALA A 408 11.85 -16.44 -3.61
C ALA A 408 12.14 -17.81 -3.00
N ALA A 409 11.22 -18.77 -3.15
CA ALA A 409 11.39 -20.15 -2.72
C ALA A 409 12.60 -20.81 -3.41
N GLU A 410 12.77 -20.60 -4.71
CA GLU A 410 13.92 -21.11 -5.46
C GLU A 410 15.24 -20.44 -5.02
N PHE A 411 15.22 -19.15 -4.70
CA PHE A 411 16.39 -18.45 -4.16
C PHE A 411 16.83 -19.04 -2.82
N LEU A 412 15.89 -19.23 -1.88
CA LEU A 412 16.16 -19.82 -0.55
C LEU A 412 16.71 -21.24 -0.66
N ARG A 413 16.23 -22.01 -1.65
CA ARG A 413 16.74 -23.36 -1.95
C ARG A 413 18.19 -23.36 -2.42
N ARG A 414 18.57 -22.41 -3.28
CA ARG A 414 19.93 -22.27 -3.82
C ARG A 414 20.90 -21.69 -2.80
N GLU A 415 20.41 -20.80 -1.95
CA GLU A 415 21.19 -20.01 -0.99
C GLU A 415 20.68 -20.24 0.45
N PRO A 416 20.84 -21.44 1.03
CA PRO A 416 20.25 -21.79 2.32
C PRO A 416 20.73 -20.91 3.48
N GLN A 417 21.90 -20.27 3.33
CA GLN A 417 22.41 -19.25 4.25
C GLN A 417 21.51 -18.01 4.37
N ALA A 418 20.58 -17.79 3.43
CA ALA A 418 19.54 -16.75 3.52
C ALA A 418 18.59 -16.95 4.73
N TRP A 419 18.36 -18.19 5.16
CA TRP A 419 17.60 -18.51 6.38
C TRP A 419 18.28 -18.04 7.66
N LEU A 420 19.54 -17.60 7.58
CA LEU A 420 20.29 -17.01 8.67
C LEU A 420 20.33 -15.48 8.59
N SER A 421 19.72 -14.85 7.59
CA SER A 421 19.68 -13.38 7.47
C SER A 421 18.54 -12.77 8.29
N VAL A 422 18.87 -11.80 9.14
CA VAL A 422 17.86 -10.99 9.83
C VAL A 422 16.96 -10.24 8.84
N ALA A 423 17.52 -9.72 7.74
CA ALA A 423 16.76 -8.96 6.76
C ALA A 423 15.78 -9.84 5.98
N VAL A 424 16.19 -11.04 5.56
CA VAL A 424 15.33 -11.98 4.83
C VAL A 424 14.20 -12.50 5.70
N LEU A 425 14.49 -12.90 6.95
CA LEU A 425 13.44 -13.39 7.86
C LEU A 425 12.44 -12.29 8.22
N ASP A 426 12.92 -11.06 8.37
CA ASP A 426 12.08 -9.89 8.60
C ASP A 426 11.15 -9.61 7.41
N ASP A 427 11.65 -9.70 6.18
CA ASP A 427 10.84 -9.56 4.96
C ASP A 427 9.78 -10.67 4.84
N LEU A 428 10.15 -11.92 5.14
CA LEU A 428 9.23 -13.06 5.13
C LEU A 428 8.14 -12.93 6.22
N LEU A 429 8.48 -12.44 7.42
CA LEU A 429 7.49 -12.21 8.48
C LEU A 429 6.51 -11.08 8.13
N LEU A 430 6.95 -10.07 7.38
CA LEU A 430 6.05 -9.03 6.83
C LEU A 430 5.13 -9.63 5.76
N ALA A 431 5.65 -10.47 4.87
CA ALA A 431 4.86 -11.12 3.82
C ALA A 431 3.78 -12.05 4.37
N VAL A 432 4.09 -12.88 5.37
CA VAL A 432 3.07 -13.77 5.95
C VAL A 432 2.01 -13.02 6.74
N ARG A 433 2.33 -11.84 7.28
CA ARG A 433 1.38 -10.98 7.97
C ARG A 433 0.34 -10.42 6.98
N GLU A 434 0.81 -9.97 5.82
CA GLU A 434 -0.04 -9.53 4.72
C GLU A 434 -0.91 -10.67 4.17
N LEU A 435 -0.34 -11.88 3.98
CA LEU A 435 -1.13 -13.06 3.61
C LEU A 435 -2.20 -13.41 4.64
N LEU A 436 -1.88 -13.33 5.94
CA LEU A 436 -2.82 -13.65 7.02
C LEU A 436 -3.94 -12.62 7.17
N ALA A 437 -3.81 -11.42 6.60
CA ALA A 437 -4.90 -10.46 6.55
C ALA A 437 -6.01 -10.89 5.57
N GLU A 438 -5.64 -11.65 4.53
CA GLU A 438 -6.56 -12.13 3.48
C GLU A 438 -6.97 -13.59 3.67
N ASP A 439 -6.05 -14.46 4.13
CA ASP A 439 -6.30 -15.89 4.43
C ASP A 439 -5.85 -16.25 5.85
N GLU A 440 -6.82 -16.45 6.74
CA GLU A 440 -6.58 -16.93 8.10
C GLU A 440 -6.52 -18.47 8.23
N SER A 441 -6.08 -19.20 7.21
CA SER A 441 -6.05 -20.66 7.27
C SER A 441 -5.15 -21.18 8.41
N PRO A 442 -5.52 -22.29 9.09
CA PRO A 442 -4.69 -22.88 10.15
C PRO A 442 -3.28 -23.23 9.69
N ALA A 443 -3.11 -23.63 8.42
CA ALA A 443 -1.82 -23.95 7.84
C ALA A 443 -0.92 -22.70 7.74
N LEU A 444 -1.45 -21.58 7.25
CA LEU A 444 -0.72 -20.32 7.20
C LEU A 444 -0.34 -19.84 8.60
N ARG A 445 -1.28 -19.83 9.56
CA ARG A 445 -0.99 -19.45 10.96
C ARG A 445 0.13 -20.30 11.57
N GLN A 446 0.09 -21.62 11.34
CA GLN A 446 1.11 -22.52 11.83
C GLN A 446 2.47 -22.26 11.17
N SER A 447 2.51 -21.99 9.87
CA SER A 447 3.75 -21.65 9.15
C SER A 447 4.35 -20.32 9.63
N ALA A 448 3.52 -19.29 9.85
CA ALA A 448 3.93 -18.01 10.40
C ALA A 448 4.56 -18.17 11.79
N TRP A 449 3.93 -19.00 12.64
CA TRP A 449 4.49 -19.35 13.94
C TRP A 449 5.85 -20.03 13.80
N GLN A 450 5.99 -21.06 12.95
CA GLN A 450 7.26 -21.76 12.74
C GLN A 450 8.38 -20.83 12.25
N LEU A 451 8.07 -19.96 11.28
CA LEU A 451 9.01 -18.95 10.78
C LEU A 451 9.43 -17.98 11.90
N SER A 452 8.49 -17.51 12.72
CA SER A 452 8.79 -16.63 13.86
C SER A 452 9.69 -17.32 14.88
N GLN A 453 9.48 -18.61 15.16
CA GLN A 453 10.34 -19.37 16.07
C GLN A 453 11.76 -19.52 15.52
N HIS A 454 11.91 -19.71 14.21
CA HIS A 454 13.22 -19.73 13.55
C HIS A 454 13.94 -18.37 13.67
N ALA A 455 13.21 -17.28 13.45
CA ALA A 455 13.72 -15.92 13.65
C ALA A 455 14.17 -15.66 15.10
N LEU A 456 13.42 -16.16 16.09
CA LEU A 456 13.82 -16.07 17.50
C LEU A 456 15.08 -16.89 17.80
N ARG A 457 15.24 -18.08 17.20
CA ARG A 457 16.48 -18.87 17.32
C ARG A 457 17.68 -18.11 16.77
N LEU A 458 17.53 -17.46 15.61
CA LEU A 458 18.58 -16.61 15.03
C LEU A 458 18.93 -15.46 15.99
N LEU A 459 17.92 -14.74 16.48
CA LEU A 459 18.11 -13.63 17.41
C LEU A 459 18.86 -14.07 18.68
N ARG A 460 18.49 -15.23 19.26
CA ARG A 460 19.20 -15.81 20.42
C ARG A 460 20.65 -16.15 20.09
N ALA A 461 20.90 -16.80 18.95
CA ALA A 461 22.25 -17.18 18.53
C ALA A 461 23.19 -15.97 18.37
N LEU A 462 22.67 -14.83 17.92
CA LEU A 462 23.39 -13.57 17.78
C LEU A 462 23.63 -12.85 19.12
N LEU A 463 22.76 -13.08 20.11
CA LEU A 463 22.86 -12.46 21.44
C LEU A 463 23.75 -13.23 22.41
N GLU A 464 23.86 -14.56 22.27
CA GLU A 464 24.57 -15.44 23.20
C GLU A 464 26.06 -15.06 23.43
N PRO A 465 26.90 -14.79 22.39
CA PRO A 465 28.31 -14.43 22.60
C PRO A 465 28.51 -13.08 23.29
N ALA A 466 27.52 -12.19 23.26
CA ALA A 466 27.57 -10.90 23.94
C ALA A 466 27.43 -11.05 25.47
N VAL A 467 26.88 -12.18 25.93
CA VAL A 467 26.68 -12.52 27.35
C VAL A 467 27.93 -13.19 27.96
N ASP A 468 28.71 -13.93 27.16
CA ASP A 468 29.88 -14.67 27.65
C ASP A 468 31.14 -13.81 27.90
N ALA A 469 31.19 -12.58 27.37
CA ALA A 469 32.34 -11.68 27.53
C ALA A 469 32.26 -10.84 28.82
N ALA A 470 32.76 -11.44 29.91
CA ALA A 470 33.12 -10.85 31.21
C ALA A 470 31.98 -10.46 32.18
N SER A 471 31.83 -11.30 33.23
CA SER A 471 30.99 -11.12 34.43
C SER A 471 29.49 -11.02 34.16
N ALA A 472 28.82 -12.18 34.17
CA ALA A 472 27.35 -12.32 34.15
C ALA A 472 26.62 -11.54 35.27
N SER A 473 27.34 -10.98 36.22
CA SER A 473 26.81 -10.27 37.39
C SER A 473 26.74 -8.75 37.26
N ALA A 474 27.13 -8.13 36.13
CA ALA A 474 27.19 -6.65 36.06
C ALA A 474 26.67 -5.95 34.78
N ARG A 475 26.40 -6.63 33.65
CA ARG A 475 26.17 -5.93 32.37
C ARG A 475 24.90 -6.41 31.65
N ARG A 476 23.94 -5.50 31.43
CA ARG A 476 22.72 -5.74 30.66
C ARG A 476 22.92 -5.36 29.19
N LEU A 477 22.42 -6.16 28.26
CA LEU A 477 22.45 -5.90 26.81
C LEU A 477 21.11 -5.39 26.33
N GLY A 478 21.11 -4.41 25.43
CA GLY A 478 19.90 -3.89 24.79
C GLY A 478 20.09 -3.56 23.32
N VAL A 479 18.98 -3.38 22.61
CA VAL A 479 18.96 -2.95 21.21
C VAL A 479 18.33 -1.57 21.13
N GLU A 480 19.04 -0.61 20.53
CA GLU A 480 18.61 0.79 20.49
C GLU A 480 17.67 1.04 19.30
N TRP A 481 16.43 1.43 19.54
CA TRP A 481 15.45 1.69 18.48
C TRP A 481 15.83 2.84 17.54
N ILE A 482 16.53 3.85 18.06
CA ILE A 482 16.99 5.00 17.26
C ILE A 482 18.05 4.61 16.23
N HIS A 483 18.73 3.47 16.43
CA HIS A 483 19.64 2.90 15.44
C HIS A 483 18.84 2.09 14.42
N THR A 484 18.39 2.74 13.35
CA THR A 484 17.54 2.16 12.30
C THR A 484 17.98 0.77 11.81
N PRO A 485 19.28 0.49 11.55
CA PRO A 485 19.71 -0.84 11.11
C PRO A 485 19.46 -1.97 12.12
N SER A 486 19.26 -1.65 13.40
CA SER A 486 18.95 -2.63 14.45
C SER A 486 17.46 -2.90 14.62
N ARG A 487 16.56 -2.09 14.02
CA ARG A 487 15.11 -2.26 14.18
C ARG A 487 14.59 -3.63 13.74
N PRO A 488 15.08 -4.25 12.65
CA PRO A 488 14.67 -5.59 12.28
C PRO A 488 14.83 -6.61 13.43
N LEU A 489 15.89 -6.53 14.24
CA LEU A 489 16.08 -7.44 15.39
C LEU A 489 14.93 -7.35 16.40
N LEU A 490 14.50 -6.13 16.72
CA LEU A 490 13.37 -5.89 17.63
C LEU A 490 12.04 -6.27 16.98
N ARG A 491 11.92 -6.08 15.66
CA ARG A 491 10.72 -6.48 14.91
C ARG A 491 10.58 -7.99 14.83
N LEU A 492 11.66 -8.78 14.67
CA LEU A 492 11.58 -10.24 14.74
C LEU A 492 10.93 -10.72 16.06
N LEU A 493 11.34 -10.12 17.18
CA LEU A 493 10.77 -10.44 18.50
C LEU A 493 9.32 -9.95 18.64
N ALA A 494 9.02 -8.74 18.16
CA ALA A 494 7.67 -8.20 18.20
C ALA A 494 6.69 -8.99 17.32
N GLN A 495 7.11 -9.44 16.12
CA GLN A 495 6.34 -10.31 15.25
C GLN A 495 5.99 -11.63 15.95
N ALA A 496 6.95 -12.26 16.63
CA ALA A 496 6.70 -13.50 17.35
C ALA A 496 5.75 -13.34 18.55
N ILE A 497 5.82 -12.21 19.26
CA ILE A 497 4.85 -11.87 20.31
C ILE A 497 3.46 -11.71 19.69
N ALA A 498 3.33 -10.92 18.62
CA ALA A 498 2.06 -10.69 17.95
C ALA A 498 1.44 -11.98 17.42
N PHE A 499 2.18 -12.80 16.65
CA PHE A 499 1.67 -14.10 16.18
C PHE A 499 1.30 -15.05 17.33
N GLY A 500 2.03 -14.97 18.46
CA GLY A 500 1.70 -15.73 19.65
C GLY A 500 0.38 -15.29 20.27
N LEU A 501 0.12 -13.98 20.37
CA LEU A 501 -1.14 -13.42 20.85
C LEU A 501 -2.31 -13.79 19.92
N ASP A 502 -2.14 -13.59 18.61
CA ASP A 502 -3.14 -13.91 17.58
C ASP A 502 -3.58 -15.38 17.66
N GLN A 503 -2.64 -16.28 17.97
CA GLN A 503 -2.86 -17.72 18.07
C GLN A 503 -3.09 -18.22 19.50
N GLN A 504 -3.28 -17.33 20.48
CA GLN A 504 -3.49 -17.67 21.90
C GLN A 504 -2.39 -18.59 22.49
N ARG A 505 -1.13 -18.36 22.10
CA ARG A 505 0.05 -19.08 22.58
C ARG A 505 0.62 -18.42 23.84
N GLU A 506 1.44 -19.16 24.58
CA GLU A 506 2.18 -18.58 25.72
C GLU A 506 3.27 -17.62 25.21
N VAL A 507 3.10 -16.33 25.49
CA VAL A 507 4.04 -15.27 25.07
C VAL A 507 4.77 -14.60 26.23
N LEU A 508 4.47 -14.97 27.48
CA LEU A 508 5.04 -14.33 28.66
C LEU A 508 6.59 -14.29 28.65
N PRO A 509 7.31 -15.39 28.34
CA PRO A 509 8.77 -15.34 28.24
C PRO A 509 9.28 -14.40 27.14
N LEU A 510 8.52 -14.21 26.06
CA LEU A 510 8.87 -13.31 24.97
C LEU A 510 8.66 -11.84 25.36
N LEU A 511 7.58 -11.54 26.09
CA LEU A 511 7.32 -10.21 26.65
C LEU A 511 8.44 -9.81 27.63
N GLU A 512 8.81 -10.71 28.54
CA GLU A 512 9.94 -10.51 29.47
C GLU A 512 11.24 -10.21 28.72
N TRP A 513 11.52 -11.00 27.68
CA TRP A 513 12.72 -10.83 26.88
C TRP A 513 12.71 -9.51 26.10
N SER A 514 11.56 -9.11 25.56
CA SER A 514 11.38 -7.88 24.79
C SER A 514 11.60 -6.63 25.64
N VAL A 515 11.00 -6.59 26.83
CA VAL A 515 11.19 -5.48 27.78
C VAL A 515 12.62 -5.42 28.32
N ALA A 516 13.29 -6.57 28.48
CA ALA A 516 14.69 -6.61 28.89
C ALA A 516 15.63 -6.11 27.79
N LEU A 517 15.38 -6.48 26.53
CA LEU A 517 16.20 -6.11 25.37
C LEU A 517 15.93 -4.66 24.90
N ASN A 518 14.70 -4.19 25.07
CA ASN A 518 14.25 -2.85 24.72
C ASN A 518 13.60 -2.14 25.92
N PRO A 519 14.39 -1.57 26.83
CA PRO A 519 13.85 -0.89 28.02
C PRO A 519 13.05 0.37 27.68
N GLN A 520 13.23 0.94 26.49
CA GLN A 520 12.44 2.08 25.99
C GLN A 520 11.05 1.65 25.52
N ASP A 521 10.83 0.34 25.36
CA ASP A 521 9.54 -0.28 25.10
C ASP A 521 8.76 0.39 23.95
N ASN A 522 9.42 0.57 22.83
CA ASN A 522 8.83 1.28 21.69
C ASN A 522 7.53 0.61 21.21
N HIS A 523 7.42 -0.72 21.34
CA HIS A 523 6.22 -1.48 20.96
C HIS A 523 5.13 -1.52 22.05
N GLY A 524 5.37 -0.98 23.26
CA GLY A 524 4.36 -0.89 24.32
C GLY A 524 4.09 -2.18 25.10
N TRP A 525 5.01 -3.13 25.11
CA TRP A 525 4.88 -4.44 25.75
C TRP A 525 4.93 -4.40 27.29
N ARG A 526 5.43 -3.34 27.93
CA ARG A 526 5.51 -3.28 29.41
C ARG A 526 4.13 -3.30 30.08
N ALA A 527 3.14 -2.65 29.47
CA ALA A 527 1.77 -2.66 30.01
C ALA A 527 1.20 -4.09 29.98
N LEU A 528 1.32 -4.76 28.83
CA LEU A 528 0.88 -6.13 28.65
C LEU A 528 1.63 -7.12 29.56
N LEU A 529 2.94 -6.93 29.74
CA LEU A 529 3.75 -7.74 30.65
C LEU A 529 3.31 -7.59 32.11
N ALA A 530 3.03 -6.35 32.55
CA ALA A 530 2.55 -6.10 33.90
C ALA A 530 1.21 -6.80 34.15
N ASP A 531 0.28 -6.73 33.21
CA ASP A 531 -1.02 -7.42 33.31
C ASP A 531 -0.86 -8.94 33.31
N ALA A 532 -0.02 -9.48 32.42
CA ALA A 532 0.25 -10.91 32.36
C ALA A 532 0.88 -11.45 33.66
N TRP A 533 1.79 -10.69 34.30
CA TRP A 533 2.33 -11.05 35.61
C TRP A 533 1.31 -10.94 36.74
N ILE A 534 0.41 -9.95 36.71
CA ILE A 534 -0.68 -9.85 37.70
C ILE A 534 -1.63 -11.05 37.56
N ALA A 535 -2.03 -11.39 36.34
CA ALA A 535 -2.87 -12.55 36.07
C ALA A 535 -2.21 -13.88 36.52
N ALA A 536 -0.87 -13.97 36.43
CA ALA A 536 -0.08 -15.11 36.87
C ALA A 536 0.34 -15.06 38.36
N ASP A 537 -0.25 -14.18 39.18
CA ASP A 537 0.07 -13.98 40.61
C ASP A 537 1.53 -13.59 40.92
N ARG A 538 2.26 -13.11 39.91
CA ARG A 538 3.63 -12.56 40.03
C ARG A 538 3.60 -11.07 40.37
N HIS A 539 2.82 -10.70 41.39
CA HIS A 539 2.58 -9.31 41.75
C HIS A 539 3.84 -8.54 42.15
N ALA A 540 4.82 -9.22 42.76
CA ALA A 540 6.11 -8.63 43.11
C ALA A 540 6.92 -8.21 41.87
N ASP A 541 6.91 -9.04 40.82
CA ASP A 541 7.59 -8.75 39.55
C ASP A 541 6.91 -7.59 38.82
N ALA A 542 5.57 -7.60 38.75
CA ALA A 542 4.76 -6.51 38.21
C ALA A 542 5.03 -5.19 38.95
N LEU A 543 5.05 -5.20 40.28
CA LEU A 543 5.38 -4.00 41.06
C LEU A 543 6.81 -3.52 40.79
N ALA A 544 7.79 -4.43 40.75
CA ALA A 544 9.19 -4.06 40.46
C ALA A 544 9.38 -3.46 39.06
N LEU A 545 8.59 -3.89 38.07
CA LEU A 545 8.57 -3.30 36.73
C LEU A 545 7.91 -1.92 36.73
N LEU A 546 6.78 -1.75 37.41
CA LEU A 546 6.07 -0.47 37.46
C LEU A 546 6.86 0.57 38.28
N ASP A 547 7.53 0.16 39.35
CA ASP A 547 8.42 1.02 40.14
C ASP A 547 9.64 1.49 39.34
N ARG A 548 10.09 0.68 38.37
CA ARG A 548 11.19 1.03 37.46
C ARG A 548 10.80 2.13 36.47
N TYR A 549 9.51 2.28 36.18
CA TYR A 549 8.99 3.22 35.20
C TYR A 549 7.80 4.03 35.76
N PRO A 550 8.03 4.85 36.81
CA PRO A 550 6.95 5.54 37.54
C PRO A 550 6.24 6.63 36.71
N ASP A 551 6.84 7.03 35.58
CA ASP A 551 6.36 8.06 34.67
C ASP A 551 5.65 7.48 33.43
N ASP A 552 5.44 6.16 33.35
CA ASP A 552 4.69 5.56 32.24
C ASP A 552 3.24 6.08 32.19
N PHE A 553 2.71 6.20 30.97
CA PHE A 553 1.34 6.65 30.71
C PHE A 553 0.30 5.80 31.48
N PRO A 554 -0.84 6.39 31.87
CA PRO A 554 -1.91 5.61 32.51
C PRO A 554 -2.41 4.50 31.56
N PRO A 555 -2.94 3.39 32.10
CA PRO A 555 -3.27 3.15 33.50
C PRO A 555 -2.15 2.50 34.34
N SER A 556 -0.86 2.77 34.07
CA SER A 556 0.30 2.28 34.84
C SER A 556 0.13 2.34 36.37
N ARG A 557 -0.33 3.47 36.92
CA ARG A 557 -0.57 3.64 38.36
C ARG A 557 -1.74 2.82 38.90
N HIS A 558 -2.75 2.53 38.09
CA HIS A 558 -3.84 1.63 38.47
C HIS A 558 -3.32 0.19 38.61
N ARG A 559 -2.48 -0.26 37.65
CA ARG A 559 -1.78 -1.56 37.74
C ARG A 559 -0.88 -1.63 38.97
N ARG A 560 -0.20 -0.53 39.30
CA ARG A 560 0.67 -0.44 40.48
C ARG A 560 -0.12 -0.57 41.78
N ALA A 561 -1.26 0.13 41.89
CA ALA A 561 -2.16 0.01 43.03
C ALA A 561 -2.72 -1.41 43.16
N LEU A 562 -3.11 -2.05 42.06
CA LEU A 562 -3.58 -3.44 42.03
C LEU A 562 -2.49 -4.41 42.52
N ALA A 563 -1.25 -4.28 42.04
CA ALA A 563 -0.13 -5.11 42.48
C ALA A 563 0.21 -4.90 43.97
N LEU A 564 0.21 -3.65 44.45
CA LEU A 564 0.40 -3.34 45.88
C LEU A 564 -0.70 -3.94 46.75
N HIS A 565 -1.96 -3.83 46.32
CA HIS A 565 -3.11 -4.42 47.01
C HIS A 565 -2.97 -5.93 47.11
N ALA A 566 -2.65 -6.60 46.01
CA ALA A 566 -2.48 -8.05 45.97
C ALA A 566 -1.30 -8.55 46.84
N LEU A 567 -0.31 -7.70 47.10
CA LEU A 567 0.79 -7.96 48.04
C LEU A 567 0.47 -7.61 49.52
N GLY A 568 -0.76 -7.20 49.82
CA GLY A 568 -1.19 -6.80 51.18
C GLY A 568 -0.68 -5.41 51.62
N ARG A 569 -0.09 -4.63 50.72
CA ARG A 569 0.44 -3.27 51.00
C ARG A 569 -0.66 -2.22 50.83
N HIS A 570 -1.75 -2.38 51.60
CA HIS A 570 -2.99 -1.62 51.41
C HIS A 570 -2.85 -0.09 51.54
N ASP A 571 -2.02 0.39 52.47
CA ASP A 571 -1.81 1.84 52.65
C ASP A 571 -1.13 2.48 51.44
N GLU A 572 -0.13 1.80 50.88
CA GLU A 572 0.57 2.25 49.68
C GLU A 572 -0.32 2.13 48.44
N ALA A 573 -1.08 1.05 48.33
CA ALA A 573 -2.06 0.85 47.27
C ALA A 573 -3.11 1.98 47.27
N ALA A 574 -3.63 2.34 48.45
CA ALA A 574 -4.61 3.42 48.61
C ALA A 574 -4.03 4.77 48.18
N ALA A 575 -2.80 5.08 48.59
CA ALA A 575 -2.13 6.32 48.20
C ALA A 575 -1.89 6.41 46.69
N GLU A 576 -1.50 5.31 46.05
CA GLU A 576 -1.30 5.26 44.60
C GLU A 576 -2.60 5.34 43.82
N LEU A 577 -3.63 4.62 44.26
CA LEU A 577 -4.95 4.67 43.63
C LEU A 577 -5.59 6.06 43.75
N ALA A 578 -5.41 6.73 44.89
CA ALA A 578 -5.85 8.11 45.09
C ALA A 578 -5.17 9.08 44.11
N ARG A 579 -3.86 8.92 43.85
CA ARG A 579 -3.13 9.71 42.84
C ARG A 579 -3.62 9.41 41.43
N ALA A 580 -3.78 8.13 41.09
CA ALA A 580 -4.25 7.68 39.79
C ALA A 580 -5.66 8.23 39.49
N HIS A 581 -6.59 8.12 40.46
CA HIS A 581 -7.95 8.62 40.34
C HIS A 581 -8.01 10.15 40.27
N ALA A 582 -7.14 10.86 41.01
CA ALA A 582 -7.08 12.32 40.94
C ALA A 582 -6.73 12.83 39.53
N ASP A 583 -5.85 12.13 38.81
CA ASP A 583 -5.37 12.56 37.49
C ASP A 583 -6.23 11.95 36.34
N TYR A 584 -6.69 10.71 36.48
CA TYR A 584 -7.43 9.95 35.46
C TYR A 584 -8.59 9.12 36.06
N PRO A 585 -9.67 9.78 36.54
CA PRO A 585 -10.75 9.11 37.27
C PRO A 585 -11.53 8.08 36.44
N ALA A 586 -11.57 8.26 35.11
CA ALA A 586 -12.37 7.42 34.20
C ALA A 586 -12.00 5.93 34.28
N TYR A 587 -10.71 5.59 34.40
CA TYR A 587 -10.25 4.20 34.44
C TYR A 587 -10.82 3.43 35.64
N LEU A 588 -10.74 4.00 36.85
CA LEU A 588 -11.29 3.36 38.04
C LEU A 588 -12.82 3.35 38.02
N ASN A 589 -13.45 4.45 37.57
CA ASN A 589 -14.91 4.55 37.49
C ASN A 589 -15.50 3.51 36.54
N ALA A 590 -14.81 3.18 35.45
CA ALA A 590 -15.23 2.15 34.51
C ALA A 590 -15.19 0.73 35.12
N LEU A 591 -14.41 0.48 36.17
CA LEU A 591 -14.31 -0.84 36.80
C LEU A 591 -15.51 -1.17 37.73
N TRP A 592 -16.10 -0.16 38.37
CA TRP A 592 -17.13 -0.36 39.41
C TRP A 592 -18.44 -0.96 38.91
N PRO A 593 -19.02 -0.54 37.78
CA PRO A 593 -20.25 -1.15 37.28
C PRO A 593 -20.05 -2.64 36.98
N ASP A 594 -21.09 -3.44 37.17
CA ASP A 594 -21.10 -4.85 36.74
C ASP A 594 -21.22 -4.97 35.23
N VAL A 595 -22.03 -4.10 34.62
CA VAL A 595 -22.18 -3.96 33.18
C VAL A 595 -21.86 -2.51 32.80
N LEU A 596 -21.08 -2.34 31.74
CA LEU A 596 -20.77 -1.03 31.16
C LEU A 596 -20.90 -1.17 29.65
N ASP A 597 -21.74 -0.33 29.04
CA ASP A 597 -21.89 -0.30 27.58
C ASP A 597 -20.63 0.30 26.93
N ALA A 598 -20.30 -0.18 25.74
CA ALA A 598 -19.22 0.40 24.95
C ALA A 598 -19.52 1.89 24.68
N PRO A 599 -18.57 2.81 24.96
CA PRO A 599 -18.76 4.20 24.61
C PRO A 599 -18.79 4.35 23.08
N PRO A 600 -19.40 5.42 22.56
CA PRO A 600 -19.33 5.70 21.13
C PRO A 600 -17.86 5.87 20.70
N PRO A 601 -17.50 5.42 19.48
CA PRO A 601 -16.14 5.58 18.98
C PRO A 601 -15.74 7.06 18.97
N GLU A 602 -14.52 7.35 19.44
CA GLU A 602 -13.97 8.71 19.48
C GLU A 602 -13.47 9.12 18.08
N ASP A 603 -13.73 10.37 17.67
CA ASP A 603 -13.28 10.89 16.37
C ASP A 603 -11.76 11.14 16.35
N GLY A 604 -11.08 10.61 15.33
CA GLY A 604 -9.66 10.86 15.05
C GLY A 604 -8.74 9.66 15.31
N PRO A 605 -7.49 9.70 14.82
CA PRO A 605 -6.56 8.57 14.95
C PRO A 605 -6.07 8.42 16.39
N GLY A 606 -6.27 7.22 16.96
CA GLY A 606 -5.72 6.81 18.25
C GLY A 606 -6.67 6.97 19.44
N LEU A 607 -6.18 6.58 20.62
CA LEU A 607 -6.96 6.52 21.85
C LEU A 607 -6.73 7.77 22.72
N ILE A 608 -7.78 8.48 23.15
CA ILE A 608 -7.61 9.61 24.08
C ILE A 608 -7.25 9.07 25.46
N VAL A 609 -6.03 9.40 25.90
CA VAL A 609 -5.51 8.98 27.22
C VAL A 609 -6.38 9.54 28.36
N GLY A 610 -7.05 8.62 29.08
CA GLY A 610 -8.03 8.95 30.13
C GLY A 610 -9.43 9.29 29.64
N GLY A 611 -9.72 9.07 28.35
CA GLY A 611 -11.05 9.16 27.74
C GLY A 611 -11.96 7.99 28.13
N ALA A 612 -13.19 8.02 27.63
CA ALA A 612 -14.18 6.98 27.93
C ALA A 612 -13.81 5.66 27.26
N GLN A 613 -13.37 5.72 25.99
CA GLN A 613 -12.92 4.55 25.23
C GLN A 613 -11.73 3.87 25.93
N ALA A 614 -10.72 4.65 26.34
CA ALA A 614 -9.54 4.11 27.02
C ALA A 614 -9.87 3.42 28.34
N ALA A 615 -10.84 3.96 29.09
CA ALA A 615 -11.29 3.37 30.33
C ALA A 615 -12.09 2.08 30.11
N TYR A 616 -12.88 2.01 29.03
CA TYR A 616 -13.61 0.82 28.62
C TYR A 616 -12.68 -0.33 28.23
N GLU A 617 -11.64 -0.05 27.43
CA GLU A 617 -10.62 -1.04 27.05
C GLU A 617 -9.87 -1.58 28.26
N TYR A 618 -9.38 -0.68 29.14
CA TYR A 618 -8.73 -1.09 30.38
C TYR A 618 -9.64 -1.95 31.28
N ARG A 619 -10.94 -1.64 31.33
CA ARG A 619 -11.90 -2.46 32.06
C ARG A 619 -11.95 -3.87 31.49
N ALA A 620 -12.04 -4.02 30.17
CA ALA A 620 -12.11 -5.32 29.51
C ALA A 620 -10.88 -6.18 29.84
N GLU A 621 -9.70 -5.56 29.90
CA GLU A 621 -8.43 -6.22 30.24
C GLU A 621 -8.33 -6.58 31.73
N ALA A 622 -8.58 -5.61 32.63
CA ALA A 622 -8.12 -5.72 34.02
C ALA A 622 -9.21 -6.09 35.03
N ARG A 623 -10.50 -5.93 34.73
CA ARG A 623 -11.55 -6.06 35.76
C ARG A 623 -11.57 -7.44 36.42
N ALA A 624 -11.34 -8.50 35.65
CA ALA A 624 -11.29 -9.86 36.18
C ALA A 624 -10.27 -9.98 37.32
N ASP A 625 -9.07 -9.41 37.15
CA ASP A 625 -8.04 -9.41 38.19
C ASP A 625 -8.39 -8.50 39.38
N TRP A 626 -9.03 -7.35 39.14
CA TRP A 626 -9.52 -6.50 40.24
C TRP A 626 -10.57 -7.22 41.11
N VAL A 627 -11.46 -8.01 40.50
CA VAL A 627 -12.44 -8.83 41.23
C VAL A 627 -11.73 -9.96 41.97
N ARG A 628 -10.89 -10.72 41.25
CA ARG A 628 -10.19 -11.91 41.76
C ARG A 628 -9.31 -11.60 42.96
N THR A 629 -8.59 -10.48 42.93
CA THR A 629 -7.70 -10.02 44.01
C THR A 629 -8.44 -9.32 45.17
N GLY A 630 -9.76 -9.12 45.06
CA GLY A 630 -10.55 -8.34 46.02
C GLY A 630 -10.35 -6.82 45.95
N ALA A 631 -9.46 -6.34 45.06
CA ALA A 631 -9.14 -4.93 44.90
C ALA A 631 -10.36 -4.10 44.47
N LEU A 632 -11.30 -4.68 43.70
CA LEU A 632 -12.51 -3.97 43.28
C LEU A 632 -13.38 -3.58 44.47
N ALA A 633 -13.71 -4.55 45.32
CA ALA A 633 -14.52 -4.32 46.53
C ALA A 633 -13.80 -3.39 47.51
N TRP A 634 -12.49 -3.57 47.68
CA TRP A 634 -11.66 -2.67 48.49
C TRP A 634 -11.69 -1.23 47.97
N SER A 635 -11.55 -1.02 46.66
CA SER A 635 -11.52 0.33 46.07
C SER A 635 -12.80 1.14 46.31
N GLN A 636 -13.94 0.46 46.44
CA GLN A 636 -15.25 1.08 46.72
C GLN A 636 -15.35 1.59 48.17
N THR A 637 -14.48 1.12 49.07
CA THR A 637 -14.43 1.57 50.47
C THR A 637 -13.58 2.83 50.69
N LEU A 638 -12.79 3.21 49.69
CA LEU A 638 -11.82 4.29 49.82
C LEU A 638 -12.48 5.66 49.66
N ALA A 639 -12.09 6.60 50.52
CA ALA A 639 -12.41 8.02 50.35
C ALA A 639 -11.44 8.63 49.32
N LEU A 640 -11.78 8.51 48.03
CA LEU A 640 -10.94 9.01 46.94
C LEU A 640 -11.02 10.54 46.81
N PRO A 641 -9.90 11.21 46.46
CA PRO A 641 -9.88 12.66 46.30
C PRO A 641 -10.72 13.10 45.10
N ALA A 642 -11.27 14.31 45.18
CA ALA A 642 -11.96 14.91 44.04
C ALA A 642 -11.02 14.97 42.82
N PRO A 643 -11.51 14.61 41.61
CA PRO A 643 -10.68 14.62 40.42
C PRO A 643 -10.13 16.02 40.18
N ARG A 644 -8.83 16.11 39.89
CA ARG A 644 -8.21 17.37 39.54
C ARG A 644 -8.87 17.85 38.26
N LYS A 645 -9.42 19.07 38.26
CA LYS A 645 -9.79 19.75 37.02
C LYS A 645 -8.52 19.85 36.17
N ARG A 646 -8.33 18.93 35.23
CA ARG A 646 -7.34 19.11 34.18
C ARG A 646 -7.75 20.41 33.50
N ARG A 647 -6.98 21.48 33.71
CA ARG A 647 -7.00 22.59 32.76
C ARG A 647 -6.79 21.91 31.41
N ALA A 648 -7.75 22.02 30.50
CA ALA A 648 -7.47 21.77 29.10
C ALA A 648 -6.14 22.48 28.86
N ALA A 649 -5.11 21.72 28.45
CA ALA A 649 -3.85 22.35 28.10
C ALA A 649 -4.25 23.52 27.21
N PRO A 650 -3.87 24.78 27.53
CA PRO A 650 -4.19 25.87 26.64
C PRO A 650 -3.74 25.36 25.28
N ARG A 651 -4.65 25.30 24.29
CA ARG A 651 -4.23 25.21 22.90
C ARG A 651 -3.14 26.24 22.82
N LYS A 652 -1.87 25.80 22.77
CA LYS A 652 -0.78 26.74 22.65
C LYS A 652 -1.14 27.43 21.35
N ALA A 653 -1.63 28.67 21.42
CA ALA A 653 -1.58 29.55 20.28
C ALA A 653 -0.16 29.38 19.79
N ALA A 654 -0.01 28.81 18.59
CA ALA A 654 1.25 28.32 18.07
C ALA A 654 2.30 29.35 18.49
N ALA A 655 3.22 28.94 19.38
CA ALA A 655 4.22 29.86 19.87
C ALA A 655 4.82 30.47 18.61
N LYS A 656 4.72 31.80 18.45
CA LYS A 656 5.35 32.50 17.33
C LYS A 656 6.78 31.96 17.27
N ARG A 657 7.06 31.12 16.27
CA ARG A 657 8.38 30.53 16.09
C ARG A 657 9.34 31.73 16.05
N PRO A 658 10.47 31.70 16.77
CA PRO A 658 11.50 32.69 16.56
C PRO A 658 11.84 32.64 15.07
N ALA A 659 11.80 33.80 14.40
CA ALA A 659 12.29 33.93 13.04
C ALA A 659 13.79 33.67 13.09
N GLY A 660 14.21 32.46 12.72
CA GLY A 660 15.58 32.00 12.84
C GLY A 660 15.69 30.49 12.65
N ASP A 661 15.98 30.12 11.41
CA ASP A 661 16.72 28.93 10.96
C ASP A 661 16.15 27.53 11.21
N GLY A 662 15.75 26.87 10.10
CA GLY A 662 16.24 25.52 9.84
C GLY A 662 15.22 24.41 9.58
N ASN A 663 13.91 24.62 9.76
CA ASN A 663 12.87 23.65 9.36
C ASN A 663 11.67 24.40 8.79
N ALA A 664 11.86 24.98 7.61
CA ALA A 664 10.75 25.35 6.74
C ALA A 664 10.17 24.05 6.19
N SER A 665 8.90 23.78 6.52
CA SER A 665 8.10 22.92 5.67
C SER A 665 8.13 23.55 4.29
N LEU A 666 8.57 22.81 3.26
CA LEU A 666 8.51 23.23 1.85
C LEU A 666 7.07 23.52 1.38
N LEU A 667 6.07 23.29 2.25
CA LEU A 667 4.64 23.18 1.95
C LEU A 667 3.80 24.28 2.62
N ALA A 668 4.40 25.41 3.03
CA ALA A 668 3.63 26.56 3.48
C ALA A 668 3.55 27.60 2.35
N ASP A 669 2.33 28.00 2.00
CA ASP A 669 2.04 29.09 1.06
C ASP A 669 2.87 30.33 1.41
N GLY A 670 3.82 30.67 0.54
CA GLY A 670 4.74 31.80 0.71
C GLY A 670 6.21 31.45 0.96
N THR A 671 6.63 30.19 0.77
CA THR A 671 8.07 29.87 0.74
C THR A 671 8.70 30.50 -0.50
N ASP A 672 9.66 31.43 -0.33
CA ASP A 672 10.44 31.96 -1.45
C ASP A 672 11.36 30.85 -1.98
N LEU A 673 10.93 30.21 -3.07
CA LEU A 673 11.59 29.03 -3.63
C LEU A 673 12.97 29.36 -4.21
N ALA A 674 13.25 30.64 -4.53
CA ALA A 674 14.59 31.10 -4.89
C ALA A 674 15.57 31.05 -3.71
N ALA A 675 15.08 31.09 -2.47
CA ALA A 675 15.89 30.97 -1.26
C ALA A 675 16.35 29.52 -0.96
N LEU A 676 15.87 28.52 -1.72
CA LEU A 676 16.20 27.10 -1.55
C LEU A 676 17.30 26.60 -2.50
N ALA A 677 17.83 27.46 -3.37
CA ALA A 677 18.98 27.12 -4.19
C ALA A 677 20.18 26.75 -3.30
N LEU A 678 20.96 25.74 -3.71
CA LEU A 678 22.18 25.35 -3.01
C LEU A 678 23.21 26.50 -3.05
N PRO A 679 23.60 27.10 -1.91
CA PRO A 679 24.57 28.19 -1.95
C PRO A 679 25.96 27.69 -2.34
N ASP A 680 26.73 28.55 -3.03
CA ASP A 680 28.05 28.19 -3.58
C ASP A 680 29.05 27.68 -2.54
N ALA A 681 28.99 28.20 -1.30
CA ALA A 681 29.85 27.75 -0.21
C ALA A 681 29.60 26.27 0.15
N GLN A 682 28.33 25.87 0.29
CA GLN A 682 27.96 24.49 0.56
C GLN A 682 28.21 23.59 -0.66
N ARG A 683 27.97 24.08 -1.88
CA ARG A 683 28.31 23.37 -3.12
C ARG A 683 29.82 23.06 -3.19
N GLN A 684 30.66 24.07 -2.93
CA GLN A 684 32.11 23.90 -2.93
C GLN A 684 32.58 22.98 -1.79
N HIS A 685 31.95 23.06 -0.61
CA HIS A 685 32.22 22.14 0.50
C HIS A 685 31.97 20.67 0.11
N LEU A 686 30.80 20.38 -0.46
CA LEU A 686 30.46 19.02 -0.91
C LEU A 686 31.41 18.54 -2.02
N ARG A 687 31.71 19.38 -3.01
CA ARG A 687 32.70 19.09 -4.07
C ARG A 687 34.11 18.77 -3.55
N THR A 688 34.48 19.36 -2.41
CA THR A 688 35.82 19.18 -1.81
C THR A 688 35.91 17.93 -0.94
N HIS A 689 34.81 17.55 -0.28
CA HIS A 689 34.82 16.55 0.79
C HIS A 689 34.11 15.23 0.44
N TYR A 690 33.37 15.18 -0.67
CA TYR A 690 32.59 14.02 -1.11
C TYR A 690 32.91 13.65 -2.56
N ASP A 691 32.58 12.42 -2.94
CA ASP A 691 32.42 12.04 -4.35
C ASP A 691 31.20 12.76 -4.93
N TRP A 692 31.43 13.97 -5.46
CA TRP A 692 30.36 14.90 -5.83
C TRP A 692 29.38 14.34 -6.87
N PRO A 693 29.82 13.80 -8.03
CA PRO A 693 28.88 13.27 -9.01
C PRO A 693 28.02 12.15 -8.43
N ARG A 694 28.63 11.21 -7.69
CA ARG A 694 27.90 10.09 -7.07
C ARG A 694 26.95 10.55 -5.96
N LEU A 695 27.39 11.46 -5.09
CA LEU A 695 26.56 12.04 -4.04
C LEU A 695 25.35 12.78 -4.60
N HIS A 696 25.58 13.58 -5.64
CA HIS A 696 24.52 14.33 -6.29
C HIS A 696 23.50 13.38 -6.91
N GLY A 697 23.93 12.37 -7.68
CA GLY A 697 23.01 11.44 -8.33
C GLY A 697 22.14 10.69 -7.33
N PHE A 698 22.74 10.27 -6.22
CA PHE A 698 22.03 9.65 -5.12
C PHE A 698 20.95 10.54 -4.51
N LEU A 699 21.31 11.77 -4.12
CA LEU A 699 20.34 12.68 -3.52
C LEU A 699 19.28 13.12 -4.54
N THR A 700 19.60 13.13 -5.83
CA THR A 700 18.60 13.31 -6.89
C THR A 700 17.62 12.15 -6.89
N ALA A 701 18.07 10.90 -6.88
CA ALA A 701 17.17 9.74 -6.84
C ALA A 701 16.30 9.70 -5.59
N ILE A 702 16.85 10.08 -4.42
CA ILE A 702 16.10 10.19 -3.16
C ILE A 702 15.06 11.32 -3.21
N ALA A 703 15.41 12.48 -3.78
CA ALA A 703 14.49 13.61 -3.93
C ALA A 703 13.42 13.36 -5.01
N TRP A 704 13.75 12.57 -6.04
CA TRP A 704 12.87 12.21 -7.16
C TRP A 704 12.16 10.87 -6.95
N ALA A 705 12.27 10.27 -5.77
CA ALA A 705 11.45 9.11 -5.45
C ALA A 705 9.96 9.50 -5.49
N PRO A 706 9.06 8.62 -5.98
CA PRO A 706 7.62 8.86 -5.90
C PRO A 706 7.13 9.06 -4.45
N GLY A 707 7.77 8.36 -3.50
CA GLY A 707 7.57 8.51 -2.06
C GLY A 707 8.50 9.55 -1.41
N MET A 708 8.21 9.90 -0.16
CA MET A 708 9.06 10.80 0.63
C MET A 708 10.03 9.97 1.47
N ALA A 709 11.31 9.98 1.10
CA ALA A 709 12.36 9.32 1.87
C ALA A 709 12.85 10.22 3.02
N MET A 710 12.65 9.77 4.26
CA MET A 710 13.08 10.51 5.45
C MET A 710 14.61 10.58 5.56
N PRO A 711 15.21 11.70 6.02
CA PRO A 711 16.65 11.83 6.18
C PRO A 711 17.32 10.69 6.95
N ALA A 712 16.63 10.13 7.94
CA ALA A 712 17.16 9.00 8.72
C ALA A 712 17.47 7.75 7.88
N ALA A 713 16.79 7.56 6.73
CA ALA A 713 16.99 6.42 5.85
C ALA A 713 18.24 6.58 4.96
N TRP A 714 18.45 7.75 4.36
CA TRP A 714 19.49 7.98 3.36
C TRP A 714 20.75 8.69 3.87
N MET A 715 20.64 9.49 4.93
CA MET A 715 21.76 10.30 5.45
C MET A 715 22.97 9.45 5.89
N PRO A 716 22.81 8.31 6.59
CA PRO A 716 23.96 7.48 6.95
C PRO A 716 24.76 6.98 5.73
N VAL A 717 24.07 6.69 4.62
CA VAL A 717 24.70 6.25 3.38
C VAL A 717 25.43 7.41 2.71
N ALA A 718 24.81 8.58 2.62
CA ALA A 718 25.42 9.78 2.06
C ALA A 718 26.69 10.21 2.83
N LEU A 719 26.65 10.19 4.17
CA LEU A 719 27.82 10.47 5.01
C LEU A 719 28.97 9.48 4.80
N GLY A 720 28.67 8.25 4.38
CA GLY A 720 29.65 7.22 4.05
C GLY A 720 30.51 7.53 2.81
N TRP A 721 30.12 8.51 1.99
CA TRP A 721 30.85 8.90 0.78
C TRP A 721 31.80 10.08 0.95
N ARG A 722 32.07 10.43 2.20
CA ARG A 722 33.09 11.42 2.51
C ARG A 722 34.46 10.88 2.08
N THR A 723 35.12 11.57 1.14
CA THR A 723 36.41 11.16 0.57
C THR A 723 37.60 11.52 1.46
N ARG A 724 37.39 12.43 2.42
CA ARG A 724 38.42 12.85 3.38
C ARG A 724 38.00 12.42 4.80
N PRO A 725 38.94 11.99 5.67
CA PRO A 725 38.60 11.72 7.07
C PRO A 725 38.25 13.03 7.82
N PRO A 726 37.35 12.97 8.82
CA PRO A 726 37.07 14.13 9.65
C PRO A 726 38.31 14.55 10.46
N PRO A 727 38.39 15.81 10.92
CA PRO A 727 39.50 16.30 11.73
C PRO A 727 39.77 15.40 12.95
N SER A 728 40.98 15.39 13.50
CA SER A 728 41.35 14.49 14.61
C SER A 728 40.80 14.90 15.97
N THR A 729 40.43 16.17 16.17
CA THR A 729 39.97 16.68 17.48
C THR A 729 38.44 16.60 17.61
N PRO A 730 37.90 16.18 18.78
CA PRO A 730 36.45 16.02 18.97
C PRO A 730 35.62 17.28 18.66
N ALA A 731 36.14 18.46 18.98
CA ALA A 731 35.45 19.73 18.70
C ALA A 731 35.38 20.04 17.20
N ALA A 732 36.46 19.77 16.46
CA ALA A 732 36.50 19.94 15.01
C ALA A 732 35.69 18.85 14.29
N GLN A 733 35.61 17.63 14.83
CA GLN A 733 34.73 16.57 14.33
C GLN A 733 33.27 16.95 14.42
N HIS A 734 32.79 17.40 15.58
CA HIS A 734 31.41 17.86 15.73
C HIS A 734 31.08 19.02 14.79
N LYS A 735 31.99 19.97 14.63
CA LYS A 735 31.81 21.08 13.68
C LYS A 735 31.72 20.57 12.24
N ALA A 736 32.62 19.67 11.84
CA ALA A 736 32.63 19.08 10.50
C ALA A 736 31.35 18.29 10.21
N ILE A 737 30.89 17.46 11.15
CA ILE A 737 29.63 16.71 11.02
C ILE A 737 28.44 17.68 10.86
N ASN A 738 28.36 18.73 11.66
CA ASN A 738 27.28 19.72 11.53
C ASN A 738 27.32 20.44 10.18
N THR A 739 28.51 20.80 9.68
CA THR A 739 28.67 21.38 8.34
C THR A 739 28.25 20.39 7.25
N ASP A 740 28.65 19.12 7.36
CA ASP A 740 28.29 18.07 6.42
C ASP A 740 26.76 17.87 6.39
N LEU A 741 26.11 17.80 7.57
CA LEU A 741 24.65 17.68 7.68
C LEU A 741 23.91 18.89 7.08
N ASP A 742 24.35 20.13 7.36
CA ASP A 742 23.76 21.34 6.79
C ASP A 742 23.87 21.35 5.26
N ALA A 743 25.07 21.02 4.73
CA ALA A 743 25.30 21.00 3.28
C ALA A 743 24.48 19.92 2.57
N LEU A 744 24.42 18.70 3.12
CA LEU A 744 23.62 17.60 2.57
C LEU A 744 22.12 17.92 2.57
N MET A 745 21.59 18.47 3.67
CA MET A 745 20.18 18.86 3.75
C MET A 745 19.83 20.01 2.80
N ARG A 746 20.72 20.99 2.61
CA ARG A 746 20.52 22.06 1.62
C ARG A 746 20.49 21.53 0.20
N LEU A 747 21.38 20.60 -0.15
CA LEU A 747 21.36 19.95 -1.47
C LEU A 747 20.07 19.16 -1.67
N TYR A 748 19.66 18.34 -0.70
CA TYR A 748 18.39 17.62 -0.75
C TYR A 748 17.18 18.55 -0.93
N ASN A 749 17.11 19.64 -0.17
CA ASN A 749 16.01 20.62 -0.29
C ASN A 749 16.03 21.36 -1.63
N SER A 750 17.21 21.71 -2.15
CA SER A 750 17.38 22.33 -3.48
C SER A 750 16.86 21.39 -4.58
N LEU A 751 17.21 20.11 -4.52
CA LEU A 751 16.76 19.10 -5.48
C LEU A 751 15.24 18.87 -5.41
N ASN A 752 14.64 18.89 -4.21
CA ASN A 752 13.20 18.85 -4.05
C ASN A 752 12.52 20.11 -4.61
N ALA A 753 13.09 21.30 -4.39
CA ALA A 753 12.56 22.54 -4.90
C ALA A 753 12.57 22.57 -6.44
N HIS A 754 13.62 22.04 -7.08
CA HIS A 754 13.66 21.87 -8.54
C HIS A 754 12.50 21.00 -9.04
N LEU A 755 12.17 19.94 -8.31
CA LEU A 755 11.05 19.07 -8.65
C LEU A 755 9.69 19.78 -8.54
N VAL A 756 9.49 20.56 -7.48
CA VAL A 756 8.23 21.27 -7.21
C VAL A 756 8.01 22.45 -8.17
N ASN A 757 9.08 23.12 -8.60
CA ASN A 757 9.00 24.33 -9.45
C ASN A 757 8.73 24.05 -10.93
N ALA A 758 8.78 22.79 -11.37
CA ALA A 758 8.49 22.43 -12.73
C ALA A 758 6.99 22.24 -12.92
N GLY A 759 6.39 23.04 -13.80
CA GLY A 759 5.01 22.80 -14.24
C GLY A 759 4.89 21.46 -15.00
N PRO A 760 3.70 20.83 -15.06
CA PRO A 760 3.50 19.53 -15.72
C PRO A 760 3.92 19.51 -17.20
N ASP A 761 3.86 20.67 -17.87
CA ASP A 761 4.27 20.85 -19.27
C ASP A 761 5.74 21.28 -19.43
N THR A 762 6.49 21.37 -18.33
CA THR A 762 7.89 21.81 -18.35
C THR A 762 8.78 20.60 -18.65
N PRO A 763 9.65 20.66 -19.68
CA PRO A 763 10.61 19.61 -19.92
C PRO A 763 11.49 19.38 -18.68
N MET A 764 12.02 18.16 -18.54
CA MET A 764 12.96 17.84 -17.46
C MET A 764 14.04 18.95 -17.37
N PRO A 765 14.30 19.54 -16.18
CA PRO A 765 15.24 20.64 -16.07
C PRO A 765 16.63 20.22 -16.56
N LEU A 766 16.99 20.66 -17.78
CA LEU A 766 18.26 20.36 -18.44
C LEU A 766 19.50 20.83 -17.62
N ASP A 767 19.28 21.66 -16.60
CA ASP A 767 20.30 22.23 -15.72
C ASP A 767 20.97 21.21 -14.77
N LEU A 768 20.44 19.99 -14.66
CA LEU A 768 21.08 18.92 -13.89
C LEU A 768 22.49 18.61 -14.43
N ALA A 769 22.68 18.66 -15.76
CA ALA A 769 23.99 18.47 -16.38
C ALA A 769 24.96 19.64 -16.09
N HIS A 770 24.44 20.88 -16.02
CA HIS A 770 25.24 22.07 -15.69
C HIS A 770 25.71 22.08 -14.23
N GLU A 771 24.86 21.65 -13.28
CA GLU A 771 25.25 21.54 -11.86
C GLU A 771 26.31 20.45 -11.61
N LEU A 772 26.29 19.38 -12.42
CA LEU A 772 27.23 18.27 -12.32
C LEU A 772 28.62 18.61 -12.81
N VAL A 773 28.71 19.39 -13.88
CA VAL A 773 29.95 19.64 -14.63
C VAL A 773 30.57 21.00 -14.26
N GLY A 774 29.79 21.93 -13.70
CA GLY A 774 30.23 23.31 -13.49
C GLY A 774 30.19 24.10 -14.80
N ALA A 775 29.95 25.41 -14.72
CA ALA A 775 29.65 26.27 -15.86
C ALA A 775 30.77 26.39 -16.93
N ASP A 776 31.97 25.84 -16.70
CA ASP A 776 33.18 26.14 -17.48
C ASP A 776 33.69 25.00 -18.39
N THR A 777 33.00 23.87 -18.52
CA THR A 777 33.45 22.79 -19.42
C THR A 777 32.33 22.33 -20.35
N SER A 778 32.45 22.69 -21.63
CA SER A 778 31.51 22.38 -22.73
C SER A 778 31.51 20.92 -23.18
N ALA A 779 31.96 20.00 -22.33
CA ALA A 779 31.86 18.56 -22.48
C ALA A 779 31.77 17.99 -21.07
N ALA A 780 30.63 17.41 -20.71
CA ALA A 780 30.57 16.60 -19.49
C ALA A 780 31.66 15.52 -19.59
N ASP A 781 32.51 15.39 -18.58
CA ASP A 781 33.39 14.22 -18.49
C ASP A 781 32.48 13.00 -18.34
N ASP A 782 32.46 12.11 -19.34
CA ASP A 782 31.68 10.88 -19.32
C ASP A 782 31.89 10.14 -17.99
N ALA A 783 33.09 10.18 -17.40
CA ALA A 783 33.35 9.56 -16.10
C ALA A 783 32.47 10.14 -14.97
N ALA A 784 32.24 11.45 -14.95
CA ALA A 784 31.39 12.10 -13.95
C ALA A 784 29.91 11.73 -14.15
N LEU A 785 29.43 11.65 -15.39
CA LEU A 785 28.05 11.23 -15.69
C LEU A 785 27.81 9.77 -15.33
N LEU A 786 28.77 8.89 -15.58
CA LEU A 786 28.68 7.47 -15.19
C LEU A 786 28.68 7.34 -13.65
N ALA A 787 29.54 8.09 -12.94
CA ALA A 787 29.57 8.12 -11.48
C ALA A 787 28.25 8.66 -10.89
N TRP A 788 27.66 9.66 -11.55
CA TRP A 788 26.33 10.16 -11.21
C TRP A 788 25.25 9.11 -11.39
N ALA A 789 25.22 8.41 -12.54
CA ALA A 789 24.26 7.33 -12.79
C ALA A 789 24.37 6.21 -11.74
N ALA A 790 25.60 5.86 -11.34
CA ALA A 790 25.82 4.91 -10.25
C ALA A 790 25.26 5.42 -8.91
N GLY A 791 25.48 6.70 -8.59
CA GLY A 791 24.87 7.35 -7.44
C GLY A 791 23.35 7.32 -7.47
N PHE A 792 22.76 7.67 -8.61
CA PHE A 792 21.32 7.66 -8.82
C PHE A 792 20.73 6.27 -8.59
N MET A 793 21.33 5.23 -9.18
CA MET A 793 20.86 3.86 -8.96
C MET A 793 20.95 3.43 -7.49
N GLN A 794 22.02 3.81 -6.77
CA GLN A 794 22.13 3.57 -5.32
C GLN A 794 21.01 4.24 -4.52
N GLY A 795 20.57 5.42 -4.92
CA GLY A 795 19.48 6.14 -4.27
C GLY A 795 18.12 5.53 -4.62
N ALA A 796 17.93 5.18 -5.89
CA ALA A 796 16.70 4.56 -6.37
C ALA A 796 16.46 3.20 -5.68
N GLU A 797 17.52 2.41 -5.45
CA GLU A 797 17.44 1.15 -4.70
C GLU A 797 16.97 1.33 -3.24
N GLN A 798 17.25 2.48 -2.61
CA GLN A 798 16.71 2.78 -1.27
C GLN A 798 15.22 3.08 -1.28
N CYS A 799 14.69 3.48 -2.43
CA CYS A 799 13.28 3.78 -2.65
C CYS A 799 12.62 2.77 -3.61
N ALA A 800 13.15 1.55 -3.70
CA ALA A 800 12.72 0.57 -4.70
C ALA A 800 11.21 0.23 -4.59
N ALA A 801 10.66 0.20 -3.37
CA ALA A 801 9.24 -0.02 -3.13
C ALA A 801 8.37 1.12 -3.72
N ASP A 802 8.80 2.37 -3.55
CA ASP A 802 8.10 3.53 -4.10
C ASP A 802 8.09 3.52 -5.64
N TRP A 803 9.24 3.18 -6.24
CA TRP A 803 9.37 3.06 -7.69
C TRP A 803 8.54 1.90 -8.26
N ARG A 804 8.49 0.76 -7.56
CA ARG A 804 7.63 -0.37 -7.91
C ARG A 804 6.15 0.03 -7.89
N ARG A 805 5.67 0.67 -6.83
CA ARG A 805 4.29 1.16 -6.71
C ARG A 805 3.92 2.16 -7.80
N ALA A 806 4.87 2.96 -8.25
CA ALA A 806 4.72 3.86 -9.39
C ALA A 806 4.79 3.17 -10.76
N GLY A 807 4.84 1.84 -10.83
CA GLY A 807 4.91 1.07 -12.09
C GLY A 807 6.27 1.14 -12.78
N ARG A 808 7.34 1.44 -12.05
CA ARG A 808 8.73 1.51 -12.55
C ARG A 808 9.67 0.64 -11.70
N PRO A 809 9.54 -0.69 -11.69
CA PRO A 809 10.43 -1.56 -10.93
C PRO A 809 11.88 -1.44 -11.42
N LEU A 810 12.83 -1.52 -10.49
CA LEU A 810 14.26 -1.42 -10.79
C LEU A 810 14.80 -2.72 -11.39
N LYS A 811 14.61 -2.91 -12.70
CA LYS A 811 15.14 -4.07 -13.44
C LYS A 811 16.29 -3.67 -14.37
N ALA A 812 17.34 -4.48 -14.39
CA ALA A 812 18.52 -4.32 -15.24
C ALA A 812 18.30 -4.85 -16.67
N ARG A 813 17.33 -5.75 -16.89
CA ARG A 813 16.90 -6.20 -18.22
C ARG A 813 15.37 -6.12 -18.38
N PRO A 814 14.86 -5.87 -19.61
CA PRO A 814 13.43 -5.96 -19.88
C PRO A 814 12.95 -7.42 -19.75
N ALA A 815 11.70 -7.60 -19.29
CA ALA A 815 11.19 -8.87 -18.80
C ALA A 815 11.10 -10.01 -19.85
N LYS A 816 11.11 -9.74 -21.16
CA LYS A 816 11.15 -10.78 -22.23
C LYS A 816 11.80 -10.23 -23.51
N ALA A 817 12.56 -11.09 -24.21
CA ALA A 817 13.03 -10.82 -25.56
C ALA A 817 11.83 -10.81 -26.53
N GLY A 818 11.44 -9.63 -27.01
CA GLY A 818 10.30 -9.45 -27.92
C GLY A 818 9.26 -8.40 -27.49
N ALA A 819 9.37 -7.82 -26.30
CA ALA A 819 8.62 -6.61 -25.97
C ALA A 819 9.14 -5.43 -26.84
N SER A 820 8.24 -4.72 -27.51
CA SER A 820 8.59 -3.59 -28.39
C SER A 820 9.35 -2.51 -27.61
N LEU A 821 10.58 -2.19 -28.05
CA LEU A 821 11.35 -0.94 -27.89
C LEU A 821 11.27 -0.11 -26.57
N GLY A 822 10.79 -0.67 -25.46
CA GLY A 822 10.80 -0.07 -24.14
C GLY A 822 12.00 -0.54 -23.34
N THR A 823 13.20 -0.08 -23.68
CA THR A 823 14.29 -0.03 -22.70
C THR A 823 13.79 0.74 -21.48
N THR A 824 13.65 0.08 -20.34
CA THR A 824 13.26 0.75 -19.09
C THR A 824 14.31 1.82 -18.75
N ALA A 825 13.90 2.99 -18.28
CA ALA A 825 14.82 4.03 -17.83
C ALA A 825 15.87 3.48 -16.84
N PHE A 826 15.45 2.60 -15.93
CA PHE A 826 16.35 1.93 -14.99
C PHE A 826 17.33 0.95 -15.65
N ALA A 827 16.98 0.23 -16.71
CA ALA A 827 17.94 -0.61 -17.42
C ALA A 827 19.04 0.24 -18.08
N THR A 828 18.68 1.38 -18.67
CA THR A 828 19.65 2.34 -19.22
C THR A 828 20.56 2.88 -18.11
N LEU A 829 19.99 3.30 -16.97
CA LEU A 829 20.76 3.82 -15.85
C LEU A 829 21.68 2.76 -15.22
N TYR A 830 21.24 1.50 -15.12
CA TYR A 830 22.09 0.39 -14.70
C TYR A 830 23.25 0.14 -15.68
N ALA A 831 22.98 0.17 -16.99
CA ALA A 831 24.01 0.00 -18.01
C ALA A 831 25.05 1.13 -17.97
N LEU A 832 24.62 2.38 -17.74
CA LEU A 832 25.52 3.51 -17.51
C LEU A 832 26.32 3.32 -16.20
N ALA A 833 25.66 3.00 -15.09
CA ALA A 833 26.31 2.78 -13.81
C ALA A 833 27.35 1.64 -13.85
N ALA A 834 27.15 0.61 -14.68
CA ALA A 834 28.08 -0.50 -14.85
C ALA A 834 29.39 -0.12 -15.55
N ARG A 835 29.44 1.02 -16.25
CA ARG A 835 30.62 1.50 -16.99
C ARG A 835 31.57 2.35 -16.14
N VAL A 836 31.24 2.60 -14.87
CA VAL A 836 32.11 3.37 -13.96
C VAL A 836 33.47 2.67 -13.83
N PRO A 837 34.60 3.36 -14.12
CA PRO A 837 35.92 2.78 -13.98
C PRO A 837 36.17 2.34 -12.53
N ARG A 838 36.62 1.10 -12.33
CA ARG A 838 37.02 0.61 -11.01
C ARG A 838 38.50 0.83 -10.81
N ALA A 839 38.90 1.39 -9.67
CA ALA A 839 40.30 1.43 -9.31
C ALA A 839 40.80 0.01 -8.98
N ALA A 840 42.02 -0.34 -9.42
CA ALA A 840 42.62 -1.63 -9.12
C ALA A 840 42.78 -1.80 -7.59
N GLY A 841 42.09 -2.81 -7.03
CA GLY A 841 42.06 -3.05 -5.58
C GLY A 841 40.80 -2.57 -4.85
N GLU A 842 39.82 -1.99 -5.56
CA GLU A 842 38.52 -1.68 -4.96
C GLU A 842 37.76 -2.95 -4.54
N ASP A 843 37.52 -3.06 -3.24
CA ASP A 843 36.84 -4.18 -2.61
C ASP A 843 35.43 -4.43 -3.16
N ALA A 844 34.99 -5.70 -3.21
CA ALA A 844 33.61 -6.09 -3.55
C ALA A 844 32.54 -5.63 -2.53
N ALA A 845 32.93 -4.84 -1.52
CA ALA A 845 32.03 -4.15 -0.61
C ALA A 845 31.41 -2.89 -1.24
N HIS A 846 32.08 -2.26 -2.20
CA HIS A 846 31.54 -1.11 -2.92
C HIS A 846 30.36 -1.53 -3.80
N TRP A 847 29.33 -0.70 -3.82
CA TRP A 847 28.17 -0.93 -4.68
C TRP A 847 28.60 -1.06 -6.15
N GLN A 848 28.00 -2.02 -6.84
CA GLN A 848 28.16 -2.23 -8.28
C GLN A 848 26.79 -2.51 -8.91
N ALA A 849 26.64 -2.09 -10.18
CA ALA A 849 25.50 -2.47 -10.99
C ALA A 849 25.50 -3.99 -11.19
N THR A 850 24.35 -4.63 -10.99
CA THR A 850 24.16 -6.06 -11.22
C THR A 850 23.01 -6.31 -12.16
N GLN A 851 22.99 -7.51 -12.72
CA GLN A 851 21.81 -8.10 -13.34
C GLN A 851 20.73 -8.37 -12.26
N ASP A 852 19.52 -8.71 -12.72
CA ASP A 852 18.37 -8.99 -11.85
C ASP A 852 18.57 -10.23 -10.96
N ASP A 853 19.48 -11.13 -11.35
CA ASP A 853 19.91 -12.30 -10.57
C ASP A 853 21.07 -11.98 -9.60
N GLY A 854 21.50 -10.72 -9.55
CA GLY A 854 22.54 -10.24 -8.67
C GLY A 854 23.98 -10.44 -9.16
N GLN A 855 24.19 -11.01 -10.35
CA GLN A 855 25.53 -11.11 -10.94
C GLN A 855 26.01 -9.75 -11.44
N PRO A 856 27.34 -9.45 -11.41
CA PRO A 856 27.86 -8.19 -11.94
C PRO A 856 27.35 -7.92 -13.37
N LEU A 857 26.81 -6.73 -13.60
CA LEU A 857 26.37 -6.34 -14.93
C LEU A 857 27.60 -6.00 -15.76
N LEU A 858 28.04 -6.94 -16.59
CA LEU A 858 29.14 -6.72 -17.54
C LEU A 858 28.58 -6.05 -18.79
N VAL A 859 29.07 -4.85 -19.08
CA VAL A 859 28.73 -4.11 -20.31
C VAL A 859 29.98 -4.09 -21.20
N GLY A 860 29.83 -4.51 -22.46
CA GLY A 860 30.91 -4.47 -23.45
C GLY A 860 31.30 -3.04 -23.84
N LEU A 861 32.39 -2.89 -24.61
CA LEU A 861 32.74 -1.62 -25.25
C LEU A 861 31.54 -1.10 -26.06
N GLN A 862 31.28 0.20 -25.96
CA GLN A 862 30.13 0.87 -26.54
C GLN A 862 29.98 0.50 -28.03
N ALA A 863 28.81 -0.01 -28.42
CA ALA A 863 28.56 -0.37 -29.82
C ALA A 863 28.69 0.88 -30.72
N ALA A 864 29.23 0.70 -31.92
CA ALA A 864 29.32 1.78 -32.91
C ALA A 864 27.92 2.35 -33.17
N GLY A 865 27.72 3.66 -32.94
CA GLY A 865 26.45 4.35 -33.12
C GLY A 865 25.57 4.50 -31.87
N ALA A 866 26.05 4.12 -30.68
CA ALA A 866 25.33 4.42 -29.44
C ALA A 866 25.27 5.93 -29.17
N LEU A 867 24.15 6.41 -28.62
CA LEU A 867 23.99 7.79 -28.16
C LEU A 867 25.09 8.19 -27.16
N PRO A 868 25.50 9.47 -27.11
CA PRO A 868 26.32 10.03 -26.02
C PRO A 868 25.78 9.67 -24.63
N VAL A 869 26.65 9.58 -23.62
CA VAL A 869 26.25 9.25 -22.23
C VAL A 869 25.23 10.26 -21.70
N ALA A 870 25.42 11.54 -22.01
CA ALA A 870 24.50 12.61 -21.63
C ALA A 870 23.09 12.40 -22.20
N ASP A 871 22.98 11.99 -23.47
CA ASP A 871 21.69 11.78 -24.13
C ASP A 871 20.97 10.52 -23.60
N GLN A 872 21.72 9.44 -23.34
CA GLN A 872 21.17 8.24 -22.70
C GLN A 872 20.63 8.56 -21.30
N LEU A 873 21.38 9.35 -20.53
CA LEU A 873 20.99 9.80 -19.20
C LEU A 873 19.73 10.68 -19.27
N HIS A 874 19.72 11.65 -20.19
CA HIS A 874 18.60 12.56 -20.40
C HIS A 874 17.31 11.82 -20.72
N LEU A 875 17.34 10.89 -21.67
CA LEU A 875 16.17 10.09 -22.05
C LEU A 875 15.63 9.27 -20.87
N ALA A 876 16.52 8.60 -20.13
CA ALA A 876 16.11 7.81 -18.96
C ALA A 876 15.49 8.68 -17.86
N LEU A 877 16.11 9.82 -17.55
CA LEU A 877 15.59 10.74 -16.53
C LEU A 877 14.27 11.40 -16.95
N THR A 878 14.09 11.65 -18.25
CA THR A 878 12.83 12.21 -18.78
C THR A 878 11.67 11.23 -18.60
N ASP A 879 11.87 9.93 -18.86
CA ASP A 879 10.84 8.90 -18.59
C ASP A 879 10.49 8.82 -17.09
N LEU A 880 11.49 8.78 -16.21
CA LEU A 880 11.24 8.75 -14.76
C LEU A 880 10.53 10.01 -14.28
N TRP A 881 10.90 11.17 -14.83
CA TRP A 881 10.32 12.46 -14.50
C TRP A 881 8.82 12.54 -14.81
N GLN A 882 8.40 12.00 -15.97
CA GLN A 882 6.98 11.92 -16.35
C GLN A 882 6.13 11.12 -15.35
N VAL A 883 6.74 10.24 -14.57
CA VAL A 883 6.06 9.48 -13.51
C VAL A 883 6.16 10.18 -12.16
N THR A 884 7.36 10.62 -11.76
CA THR A 884 7.59 11.23 -10.44
C THR A 884 6.85 12.54 -10.27
N LEU A 885 6.90 13.45 -11.26
CA LEU A 885 6.34 14.80 -11.11
C LEU A 885 4.83 14.76 -10.83
N PRO A 886 3.99 14.05 -11.62
CA PRO A 886 2.56 13.96 -11.33
C PRO A 886 2.25 13.36 -9.96
N LEU A 887 2.96 12.29 -9.56
CA LEU A 887 2.73 11.65 -8.26
C LEU A 887 3.10 12.56 -7.08
N ARG A 888 4.18 13.33 -7.21
CA ARG A 888 4.62 14.29 -6.19
C ARG A 888 3.68 15.50 -6.14
N LEU A 889 3.26 16.04 -7.28
CA LEU A 889 2.24 17.11 -7.34
C LEU A 889 0.90 16.62 -6.77
N ALA A 890 0.48 15.39 -7.07
CA ALA A 890 -0.73 14.78 -6.51
C ALA A 890 -0.65 14.68 -4.98
N ARG A 891 0.49 14.22 -4.44
CA ARG A 891 0.71 14.12 -3.00
C ARG A 891 0.78 15.49 -2.32
N MET A 892 1.31 16.51 -3.00
CA MET A 892 1.32 17.88 -2.52
C MET A 892 -0.08 18.49 -2.51
N ALA A 893 -0.86 18.28 -3.57
CA ALA A 893 -2.27 18.64 -3.61
C ALA A 893 -3.07 17.89 -2.52
N GLY A 894 -2.73 16.61 -2.27
CA GLY A 894 -3.27 15.76 -1.21
C GLY A 894 -2.77 16.05 0.21
N SER A 895 -2.04 17.15 0.41
CA SER A 895 -1.88 17.75 1.75
C SER A 895 -3.02 18.71 2.13
N GLU A 896 -3.98 18.91 1.22
CA GLU A 896 -5.38 19.20 1.53
C GLU A 896 -6.24 17.93 1.35
N PRO A 897 -7.32 17.73 2.13
CA PRO A 897 -7.92 16.39 2.33
C PRO A 897 -8.74 15.83 1.17
N ASP A 898 -8.72 16.42 -0.03
CA ASP A 898 -9.74 16.10 -1.02
C ASP A 898 -9.25 16.32 -2.46
N LYS A 899 -8.67 15.27 -3.07
CA LYS A 899 -8.67 15.00 -4.53
C LYS A 899 -7.90 13.71 -4.89
N THR A 900 -8.64 12.72 -5.35
CA THR A 900 -8.17 11.60 -6.18
C THR A 900 -7.84 12.11 -7.59
N ILE A 901 -6.65 11.76 -8.11
CA ILE A 901 -6.30 11.95 -9.53
C ILE A 901 -6.41 10.59 -10.22
N HIS A 902 -7.28 10.50 -11.22
CA HIS A 902 -7.39 9.32 -12.09
C HIS A 902 -6.21 9.27 -13.07
N LEU A 903 -5.43 8.18 -13.03
CA LEU A 903 -4.30 7.90 -13.92
C LEU A 903 -4.71 7.50 -15.36
N SER A 904 -5.98 7.64 -15.76
CA SER A 904 -6.50 7.15 -17.04
C SER A 904 -6.38 8.13 -18.22
N SER A 905 -5.69 9.27 -18.09
CA SER A 905 -5.64 10.32 -19.14
C SER A 905 -4.27 10.60 -19.76
N PHE A 906 -3.25 9.77 -19.53
CA PHE A 906 -2.02 9.82 -20.32
C PHE A 906 -2.09 8.81 -21.48
N SER A 907 -2.92 9.12 -22.48
CA SER A 907 -2.74 8.55 -23.81
C SER A 907 -1.51 9.20 -24.43
N ILE A 908 -0.43 8.43 -24.58
CA ILE A 908 0.65 8.78 -25.50
C ILE A 908 0.03 8.70 -26.89
N ASP A 909 -0.26 9.85 -27.50
CA ASP A 909 -0.65 9.93 -28.90
C ASP A 909 0.59 9.61 -29.76
N PRO A 910 0.62 8.51 -30.54
CA PRO A 910 1.72 8.22 -31.45
C PRO A 910 1.48 9.01 -32.74
N GLY A 911 1.70 10.33 -32.70
CA GLY A 911 1.36 11.21 -33.82
C GLY A 911 2.12 12.52 -33.81
N ASP A 912 3.40 12.46 -34.15
CA ASP A 912 4.07 13.29 -35.17
C ASP A 912 5.57 13.45 -34.82
N GLY A 913 6.39 12.71 -35.57
CA GLY A 913 7.84 12.90 -35.63
C GLY A 913 8.22 14.21 -36.32
N PRO A 914 9.53 14.51 -36.37
CA PRO A 914 10.40 13.78 -37.30
C PRO A 914 11.34 12.74 -36.68
#